data_AF-A0A977K849-F1
#
_entry.id   AF-A0A977K849-F1
#
_cell.length_a   1.000
_cell.length_b   1.000
_cell.length_c   1.000
_cell.angle_alpha   90.00
_cell.angle_beta   90.00
_cell.angle_gamma   90.00
#
_symmetry.space_group_name_H-M   'P 1'
#
loop_
_entity.id
_entity.type
_entity.pdbx_description
1 polymer ?
#
loop_
_entity_poly.entity_id
_entity_poly.type
_entity_poly.pdbx_seq_one_letter_code
_entity_poly.pdbx_strand_id
1 'polypeptide(L)'
;MKKAFVDLYTQVESFVTFLLEGFREELEEIRILECGNFTVRFYLDGIRFKRPRFSSYECRLNSETYASSVFVPVQVIYKKRFKSNIQNLCFAKVPLATDSGNFIIFGIAKVIINQIVKSPGIYFRRELGFCSATIVPSSGSYLTIEKRNDFFWVVLNKSKIPIFVFLQAIGLTQKKIFFSVQDPKFLAKSLVWGNPFSTLQALNDLRVRLHFKDVQQAKDFLSSFFFKNNVYNLGKVGRMHLNSRLKISDSCKDLLLRPEDILAALNFLMFLNPDLGSFNDFDSFENKRIRSCGELIRSEIRSRIFLVKGRVEKTLHFLERNLVSRNSGVVLEEVFCKGVDFLVKALTLNKYLHYFFSLNSSSQFMDEVNPLSEITHKRKVCPAGHLGNASTRAGLGLREIHPTQYGRICPIETPEGLNAGLVGSLALYARVNNLGFVEIPFYQLKSKNLKNGWGFFYLTSKQEEEISSKVLASFLLSVNEVYFRGVSPIQAISLATSLIPFLEHNDANRVLMGSNMQRQAVPLVTSYKPIVGTGLESIIAYSGGSMLLSRESGFIEEVNSKRIVLNTWPGLNPIKVLDKKSYWEIFSKNLKFYSLIKETVLHSYLFSRRKIFKSLSSNFIKNKTKIEKKSKKIFIPFLKEDRKVYNLKSFQRSNQSTLINHFPVVQKKEWIFRGELLADGSATKNGELALGANILVAYMSWEGYNFEDAIVISESLIRKNIFTSIHIEKFVTKLGQTPFGIEIVTRNLRNVDVTNLDQHGVIVPGSWVKGGDILVGKLTPMGGKFNQTPEGKLLCAIFSQSLKNNLSSNLKRSFLKVPFGVEGRILDVQIFDKVRIEVFLAQKKRVQVGDKISGRHGNKGIISKVLPDQDMPYTQDGSFVDIILNPLGVPSRMNVGQLLECLLGLAGMYLKENYRIVPFDEIFGFEISRKFVYHKLLEAKEKTRNSWIFQPSNPGKSLLFDGRSGEVFLQPITVGFSYILKLNHLVDNKIQARSVGSYAVATEQPLSGRSRNGGQRLGEMEVWALEGFGAAYNLKELLTIKSDDIKGRDFAYEVMIDGKNCLHYGMPESFKVLIRELQALCLDLGLFELHVG
;
A
#
# COMPACT_ATOMS: atom_id res chain seq x y z
N MET A 1 24.64 -3.65 18.59
CA MET A 1 23.20 -3.53 18.25
C MET A 1 22.99 -3.14 16.78
N LYS A 2 23.57 -3.87 15.82
CA LYS A 2 23.70 -3.46 14.39
C LYS A 2 22.79 -4.21 13.40
N LYS A 3 21.80 -4.97 13.88
CA LYS A 3 20.66 -5.44 13.10
C LYS A 3 19.42 -4.99 13.87
N ALA A 4 18.84 -3.86 13.47
CA ALA A 4 17.60 -3.37 14.07
C ALA A 4 16.52 -4.44 13.88
N PHE A 5 15.78 -4.70 14.96
CA PHE A 5 14.92 -5.87 15.19
C PHE A 5 13.75 -6.06 14.20
N VAL A 6 13.54 -5.16 13.24
CA VAL A 6 12.33 -5.10 12.42
C VAL A 6 12.70 -5.22 10.95
N ASP A 7 12.42 -6.38 10.33
CA ASP A 7 12.51 -6.51 8.88
C ASP A 7 11.31 -5.78 8.23
N LEU A 8 11.55 -4.50 7.92
CA LEU A 8 10.61 -3.64 7.20
C LEU A 8 10.74 -3.75 5.68
N TYR A 9 11.65 -4.59 5.18
CA TYR A 9 12.03 -4.67 3.77
C TYR A 9 11.55 -5.94 3.05
N THR A 10 10.56 -6.65 3.60
CA THR A 10 10.00 -7.90 3.03
C THR A 10 9.70 -7.81 1.53
N GLN A 11 9.21 -6.67 1.05
CA GLN A 11 8.94 -6.43 -0.37
C GLN A 11 10.22 -6.32 -1.22
N VAL A 12 11.25 -5.65 -0.71
CA VAL A 12 12.54 -5.52 -1.40
C VAL A 12 13.25 -6.86 -1.43
N GLU A 13 13.31 -7.57 -0.29
CA GLU A 13 13.95 -8.89 -0.21
C GLU A 13 13.30 -9.88 -1.17
N SER A 14 11.97 -9.97 -1.18
CA SER A 14 11.23 -10.83 -2.10
C SER A 14 11.52 -10.50 -3.58
N PHE A 15 11.61 -9.22 -3.93
CA PHE A 15 11.90 -8.81 -5.30
C PHE A 15 13.35 -9.09 -5.71
N VAL A 16 14.31 -8.94 -4.79
CA VAL A 16 15.72 -9.28 -5.02
C VAL A 16 15.88 -10.78 -5.27
N THR A 17 15.26 -11.63 -4.45
CA THR A 17 15.26 -13.09 -4.66
C THR A 17 14.66 -13.46 -6.02
N PHE A 18 13.59 -12.77 -6.44
CA PHE A 18 13.02 -12.95 -7.77
C PHE A 18 14.00 -12.58 -8.89
N LEU A 19 14.71 -11.46 -8.80
CA LEU A 19 15.65 -11.05 -9.84
C LEU A 19 16.89 -11.95 -9.94
N LEU A 20 17.40 -12.44 -8.81
CA LEU A 20 18.62 -13.27 -8.77
C LEU A 20 18.35 -14.72 -9.17
N GLU A 21 17.31 -15.33 -8.60
CA GLU A 21 17.03 -16.77 -8.75
C GLU A 21 15.73 -17.01 -9.53
N GLY A 22 14.63 -16.37 -9.08
CA GLY A 22 13.29 -16.68 -9.56
C GLY A 22 13.10 -16.50 -11.06
N PHE A 23 13.62 -15.42 -11.65
CA PHE A 23 13.49 -15.15 -13.08
C PHE A 23 14.23 -16.19 -13.94
N ARG A 24 15.40 -16.64 -13.48
CA ARG A 24 16.20 -17.68 -14.14
C ARG A 24 15.48 -19.03 -14.11
N GLU A 25 14.97 -19.42 -12.94
CA GLU A 25 14.25 -20.69 -12.76
C GLU A 25 13.03 -20.81 -13.68
N GLU A 26 12.27 -19.72 -13.90
CA GLU A 26 11.12 -19.75 -14.81
C GLU A 26 11.51 -19.94 -16.28
N LEU A 27 12.70 -19.44 -16.68
CA LEU A 27 13.18 -19.59 -18.05
C LEU A 27 13.79 -20.97 -18.33
N GLU A 28 14.05 -21.78 -17.32
CA GLU A 28 14.53 -23.16 -17.50
C GLU A 28 13.52 -23.99 -18.30
N GLU A 29 12.22 -23.73 -18.15
CA GLU A 29 11.17 -24.42 -18.91
C GLU A 29 11.26 -24.22 -20.43
N ILE A 30 11.82 -23.09 -20.87
CA ILE A 30 11.98 -22.76 -22.29
C ILE A 30 13.43 -22.84 -22.75
N ARG A 31 14.34 -23.41 -21.95
CA ARG A 31 15.78 -23.48 -22.28
C ARG A 31 16.02 -24.04 -23.69
N ILE A 32 15.25 -25.07 -24.07
CA ILE A 32 15.28 -25.65 -25.42
C ILE A 32 13.83 -25.81 -25.89
N LEU A 33 13.52 -25.21 -27.04
CA LEU A 33 12.24 -25.39 -27.73
C LEU A 33 12.49 -26.12 -29.05
N GLU A 34 11.95 -27.33 -29.16
CA GLU A 34 12.01 -28.14 -30.38
C GLU A 34 10.66 -28.06 -31.10
N CYS A 35 10.67 -27.67 -32.38
CA CYS A 35 9.48 -27.45 -33.18
C CYS A 35 9.77 -27.82 -34.63
N GLY A 36 9.31 -28.99 -35.07
CA GLY A 36 9.62 -29.53 -36.40
C GLY A 36 11.13 -29.62 -36.63
N ASN A 37 11.61 -29.02 -37.71
CA ASN A 37 13.04 -28.96 -38.03
C ASN A 37 13.81 -27.85 -37.29
N PHE A 38 13.14 -27.00 -36.51
CA PHE A 38 13.76 -25.90 -35.76
C PHE A 38 13.98 -26.27 -34.28
N THR A 39 15.12 -25.84 -33.76
CA THR A 39 15.49 -25.95 -32.35
C THR A 39 15.98 -24.57 -31.88
N VAL A 40 15.26 -23.95 -30.96
CA VAL A 40 15.62 -22.65 -30.38
C VAL A 40 16.23 -22.89 -29.00
N ARG A 41 17.46 -22.40 -28.79
CA ARG A 41 18.20 -22.54 -27.53
C ARG A 41 18.36 -21.18 -26.86
N PHE A 42 18.03 -21.15 -25.57
CA PHE A 42 18.19 -19.99 -24.70
C PHE A 42 19.36 -20.22 -23.74
N TYR A 43 20.32 -19.30 -23.71
CA TYR A 43 21.50 -19.37 -22.86
C TYR A 43 21.28 -18.60 -21.56
N LEU A 44 20.82 -19.30 -20.52
CA LEU A 44 20.41 -18.68 -19.25
C LEU A 44 21.57 -18.12 -18.41
N ASP A 45 22.78 -18.65 -18.55
CA ASP A 45 23.96 -18.12 -17.85
C ASP A 45 24.41 -16.75 -18.37
N GLY A 46 23.95 -16.36 -19.56
CA GLY A 46 24.29 -15.09 -20.22
C GLY A 46 23.25 -13.99 -20.04
N ILE A 47 22.28 -14.12 -19.14
CA ILE A 47 21.23 -13.09 -18.92
C ILE A 47 21.88 -11.78 -18.44
N ARG A 48 21.55 -10.67 -19.10
CA ARG A 48 22.07 -9.34 -18.76
C ARG A 48 20.95 -8.34 -18.50
N PHE A 49 21.05 -7.61 -17.40
CA PHE A 49 20.17 -6.50 -17.06
C PHE A 49 20.82 -5.18 -17.48
N LYS A 50 20.11 -4.37 -18.26
CA LYS A 50 20.57 -3.04 -18.65
C LYS A 50 20.14 -2.01 -17.59
N ARG A 51 21.08 -1.17 -17.15
CA ARG A 51 20.77 -0.05 -16.24
C ARG A 51 19.60 0.78 -16.81
N PRO A 52 18.61 1.15 -15.99
CA PRO A 52 17.51 2.02 -16.42
C PRO A 52 18.05 3.34 -16.96
N ARG A 53 17.35 3.90 -17.97
CA ARG A 53 17.73 5.15 -18.63
C ARG A 53 17.62 6.35 -17.70
N PHE A 54 16.56 6.38 -16.90
CA PHE A 54 16.21 7.47 -16.02
C PHE A 54 16.21 7.00 -14.56
N SER A 55 16.42 7.95 -13.65
CA SER A 55 16.22 7.71 -12.23
C SER A 55 14.73 7.56 -11.90
N SER A 56 14.42 6.99 -10.72
CA SER A 56 13.04 6.89 -10.22
C SER A 56 12.35 8.26 -10.16
N TYR A 57 13.08 9.31 -9.78
CA TYR A 57 12.58 10.68 -9.74
C TYR A 57 12.27 11.23 -11.14
N GLU A 58 13.18 11.08 -12.10
CA GLU A 58 12.97 11.51 -13.49
C GLU A 58 11.81 10.77 -14.16
N CYS A 59 11.62 9.47 -13.88
CA CYS A 59 10.46 8.73 -14.38
C CYS A 59 9.13 9.31 -13.88
N ARG A 60 9.06 9.82 -12.65
CA ARG A 60 7.87 10.49 -12.10
C ARG A 60 7.57 11.80 -12.83
N LEU A 61 8.61 12.60 -13.10
CA LEU A 61 8.47 13.85 -13.87
C LEU A 61 8.04 13.58 -15.31
N ASN A 62 8.73 12.67 -16.00
CA ASN A 62 8.50 12.39 -17.42
C ASN A 62 7.27 11.49 -17.68
N SER A 63 6.51 11.11 -16.63
CA SER A 63 5.42 10.15 -16.73
C SER A 63 5.84 8.80 -17.36
N GLU A 64 7.08 8.38 -17.13
CA GLU A 64 7.65 7.13 -17.64
C GLU A 64 7.63 6.00 -16.59
N THR A 65 7.91 4.78 -17.04
CA THR A 65 8.01 3.59 -16.17
C THR A 65 9.46 3.34 -15.80
N TYR A 66 9.75 3.19 -14.50
CA TYR A 66 11.08 2.84 -14.01
C TYR A 66 11.33 1.34 -14.23
N ALA A 67 12.02 1.00 -15.32
CA ALA A 67 12.23 -0.37 -15.76
C ALA A 67 13.64 -0.63 -16.30
N SER A 68 14.09 -1.87 -16.14
CA SER A 68 15.33 -2.40 -16.73
C SER A 68 15.00 -3.34 -17.87
N SER A 69 15.70 -3.19 -19.01
CA SER A 69 15.62 -4.14 -20.11
C SER A 69 16.46 -5.38 -19.82
N VAL A 70 15.85 -6.55 -19.94
CA VAL A 70 16.49 -7.86 -19.75
C VAL A 70 16.81 -8.46 -21.11
N PHE A 71 18.08 -8.79 -21.32
CA PHE A 71 18.56 -9.42 -22.53
C PHE A 71 18.91 -10.89 -22.26
N VAL A 72 18.40 -11.77 -23.12
CA VAL A 72 18.65 -13.22 -23.10
C VAL A 72 19.37 -13.60 -24.40
N PRO A 73 20.53 -14.26 -24.36
CA PRO A 73 21.18 -14.78 -25.55
C PRO A 73 20.41 -15.97 -26.11
N VAL A 74 20.06 -15.90 -27.39
CA VAL A 74 19.27 -16.92 -28.10
C VAL A 74 20.00 -17.35 -29.37
N GLN A 75 19.93 -18.66 -29.66
CA GLN A 75 20.41 -19.25 -30.91
C GLN A 75 19.30 -20.11 -31.53
N VAL A 76 19.06 -19.94 -32.83
CA VAL A 76 18.16 -20.78 -33.61
C VAL A 76 18.98 -21.78 -34.39
N ILE A 77 18.56 -23.03 -34.42
CA ILE A 77 19.25 -24.12 -35.11
C ILE A 77 18.22 -24.85 -35.99
N TYR A 78 18.52 -25.00 -37.28
CA TYR A 78 17.67 -25.69 -38.25
C TYR A 78 18.32 -26.99 -38.74
N LYS A 79 17.53 -28.08 -38.76
CA LYS A 79 17.95 -29.45 -39.16
C LYS A 79 19.27 -29.90 -38.51
N LYS A 80 19.56 -29.43 -37.29
CA LYS A 80 20.81 -29.66 -36.54
C LYS A 80 22.12 -29.23 -37.24
N ARG A 81 22.06 -28.71 -38.48
CA ARG A 81 23.22 -28.37 -39.33
C ARG A 81 23.45 -26.86 -39.43
N PHE A 82 22.38 -26.08 -39.56
CA PHE A 82 22.45 -24.63 -39.70
C PHE A 82 22.22 -23.96 -38.35
N LYS A 83 23.21 -23.24 -37.82
CA LYS A 83 23.14 -22.53 -36.54
C LYS A 83 23.21 -21.04 -36.77
N SER A 84 22.34 -20.27 -36.11
CA SER A 84 22.44 -18.80 -36.11
C SER A 84 23.57 -18.32 -35.22
N ASN A 85 24.01 -17.09 -35.45
CA ASN A 85 24.79 -16.37 -34.46
C ASN A 85 23.97 -16.22 -33.17
N ILE A 86 24.65 -16.22 -32.03
CA ILE A 86 24.03 -15.95 -30.73
C ILE A 86 23.67 -14.46 -30.70
N GLN A 87 22.38 -14.16 -30.58
CA GLN A 87 21.90 -12.79 -30.51
C GLN A 87 21.33 -12.50 -29.12
N ASN A 88 21.67 -11.35 -28.56
CA ASN A 88 21.11 -10.89 -27.29
C ASN A 88 19.73 -10.26 -27.54
N LEU A 89 18.67 -11.02 -27.28
CA LEU A 89 17.29 -10.57 -27.50
C LEU A 89 16.75 -9.89 -26.25
N CYS A 90 16.12 -8.72 -26.43
CA CYS A 90 15.39 -8.04 -25.36
C CYS A 90 14.11 -8.84 -25.06
N PHE A 91 14.15 -9.64 -24.00
CA PHE A 91 13.07 -10.55 -23.64
C PHE A 91 11.92 -9.81 -22.92
N ALA A 92 12.29 -8.90 -22.00
CA ALA A 92 11.34 -8.12 -21.23
C ALA A 92 11.93 -6.80 -20.73
N LYS A 93 11.08 -5.78 -20.56
CA LYS A 93 11.33 -4.59 -19.75
C LYS A 93 10.66 -4.82 -18.40
N VAL A 94 11.45 -5.19 -17.40
CA VAL A 94 10.94 -5.51 -16.06
C VAL A 94 10.94 -4.23 -15.23
N PRO A 95 9.77 -3.79 -14.71
CA PRO A 95 9.71 -2.68 -13.76
C PRO A 95 10.52 -3.00 -12.51
N LEU A 96 11.36 -2.07 -12.08
CA LEU A 96 12.23 -2.25 -10.91
C LEU A 96 11.56 -1.66 -9.66
N ALA A 97 11.77 -2.32 -8.52
CA ALA A 97 11.47 -1.73 -7.22
C ALA A 97 12.49 -0.63 -6.90
N THR A 98 12.06 0.46 -6.28
CA THR A 98 12.96 1.48 -5.74
C THR A 98 13.61 1.02 -4.43
N ASP A 99 14.58 1.79 -3.93
CA ASP A 99 15.20 1.59 -2.61
C ASP A 99 14.17 1.52 -1.46
N SER A 100 12.99 2.11 -1.63
CA SER A 100 11.91 2.08 -0.65
C SER A 100 10.93 0.90 -0.82
N GLY A 101 11.05 0.10 -1.87
CA GLY A 101 10.18 -1.05 -2.15
C GLY A 101 8.89 -0.76 -2.92
N ASN A 102 8.72 0.43 -3.50
CA ASN A 102 7.61 0.74 -4.42
C ASN A 102 8.03 0.64 -5.90
N PHE A 103 7.05 0.65 -6.81
CA PHE A 103 7.25 0.62 -8.26
C PHE A 103 6.75 1.92 -8.90
N ILE A 104 7.41 2.41 -9.95
CA ILE A 104 6.97 3.59 -10.69
C ILE A 104 6.51 3.18 -12.07
N ILE A 105 5.21 3.29 -12.32
CA ILE A 105 4.54 2.87 -13.56
C ILE A 105 3.83 4.09 -14.15
N PHE A 106 4.24 4.51 -15.36
CA PHE A 106 3.75 5.72 -16.03
C PHE A 106 3.77 6.98 -15.13
N GLY A 107 4.87 7.16 -14.40
CA GLY A 107 5.08 8.24 -13.44
C GLY A 107 4.32 8.12 -12.11
N ILE A 108 3.52 7.07 -11.93
CA ILE A 108 2.71 6.87 -10.72
C ILE A 108 3.36 5.82 -9.82
N ALA A 109 3.48 6.12 -8.53
CA ALA A 109 3.95 5.14 -7.56
C ALA A 109 2.87 4.11 -7.24
N LYS A 110 3.25 2.83 -7.32
CA LYS A 110 2.41 1.67 -7.05
C LYS A 110 3.09 0.73 -6.05
N VAL A 111 2.27 -0.03 -5.34
CA VAL A 111 2.69 -1.08 -4.41
C VAL A 111 2.01 -2.39 -4.81
N ILE A 112 2.75 -3.49 -4.74
CA ILE A 112 2.18 -4.83 -4.86
C ILE A 112 1.85 -5.33 -3.46
N ILE A 113 0.58 -5.58 -3.18
CA ILE A 113 0.11 -6.09 -1.89
C ILE A 113 0.36 -7.59 -1.78
N ASN A 114 0.74 -8.05 -0.58
CA ASN A 114 0.97 -9.46 -0.30
C ASN A 114 -0.35 -10.25 -0.26
N GLN A 115 -0.37 -11.45 -0.82
CA GLN A 115 -1.57 -12.27 -0.85
C GLN A 115 -1.54 -13.42 0.15
N ILE A 116 -2.56 -13.56 1.01
CA ILE A 116 -2.78 -14.81 1.77
C ILE A 116 -3.47 -15.82 0.87
N VAL A 117 -2.86 -16.99 0.74
CA VAL A 117 -3.39 -18.13 0.00
C VAL A 117 -3.30 -19.39 0.85
N LYS A 118 -4.17 -20.37 0.57
CA LYS A 118 -4.01 -21.71 1.14
C LYS A 118 -2.69 -22.30 0.67
N SER A 119 -1.94 -22.89 1.60
CA SER A 119 -0.68 -23.57 1.27
C SER A 119 -0.98 -24.83 0.42
N PRO A 120 -0.12 -25.21 -0.53
CA PRO A 120 -0.27 -26.49 -1.21
C PRO A 120 -0.13 -27.65 -0.23
N GLY A 121 -0.94 -28.69 -0.39
CA GLY A 121 -1.00 -29.83 0.53
C GLY A 121 -2.34 -30.55 0.49
N ILE A 122 -2.60 -31.41 1.47
CA ILE A 122 -3.85 -32.15 1.63
C ILE A 122 -4.64 -31.63 2.84
N TYR A 123 -5.94 -31.44 2.66
CA TYR A 123 -6.85 -30.88 3.66
C TYR A 123 -8.05 -31.78 3.89
N PHE A 124 -8.34 -32.08 5.15
CA PHE A 124 -9.51 -32.87 5.53
C PHE A 124 -10.59 -31.96 6.11
N ARG A 125 -11.81 -32.06 5.55
CA ARG A 125 -12.99 -31.32 6.00
C ARG A 125 -14.06 -32.30 6.43
N ARG A 126 -14.78 -31.95 7.51
CA ARG A 126 -15.98 -32.64 7.96
C ARG A 126 -17.13 -31.65 8.08
N GLU A 127 -18.26 -32.04 7.54
CA GLU A 127 -19.57 -31.46 7.78
C GLU A 127 -20.51 -32.61 8.22
N LEU A 128 -21.70 -32.31 8.71
CA LEU A 128 -22.66 -33.33 9.15
C LEU A 128 -22.96 -34.31 7.99
N GLY A 129 -22.53 -35.58 8.12
CA GLY A 129 -22.70 -36.62 7.11
C GLY A 129 -21.76 -36.56 5.90
N PHE A 130 -20.79 -35.64 5.88
CA PHE A 130 -19.89 -35.41 4.75
C PHE A 130 -18.44 -35.28 5.20
N CYS A 131 -17.56 -36.11 4.65
CA CYS A 131 -16.12 -35.96 4.83
C CYS A 131 -15.45 -35.78 3.47
N SER A 132 -14.45 -34.91 3.38
CA SER A 132 -13.70 -34.73 2.13
C SER A 132 -12.21 -34.52 2.37
N ALA A 133 -11.38 -35.10 1.52
CA ALA A 133 -9.94 -34.81 1.43
C ALA A 133 -9.66 -34.04 0.15
N THR A 134 -9.22 -32.79 0.25
CA THR A 134 -8.88 -31.95 -0.89
C THR A 134 -7.37 -31.80 -1.00
N ILE A 135 -6.80 -32.22 -2.13
CA ILE A 135 -5.41 -32.00 -2.51
C ILE A 135 -5.33 -30.70 -3.30
N VAL A 136 -4.61 -29.73 -2.73
CA VAL A 136 -4.34 -28.41 -3.30
C VAL A 136 -2.91 -28.40 -3.86
N PRO A 137 -2.73 -28.36 -5.18
CA PRO A 137 -1.40 -28.23 -5.78
C PRO A 137 -0.90 -26.78 -5.73
N SER A 138 0.41 -26.61 -5.97
CA SER A 138 0.99 -25.28 -6.19
C SER A 138 0.61 -24.72 -7.57
N SER A 139 0.46 -25.59 -8.57
CA SER A 139 -0.10 -25.27 -9.89
C SER A 139 -0.87 -26.49 -10.41
N GLY A 140 -2.06 -26.25 -10.97
CA GLY A 140 -2.97 -27.29 -11.44
C GLY A 140 -4.35 -27.21 -10.79
N SER A 141 -5.26 -28.10 -11.18
CA SER A 141 -6.63 -28.17 -10.64
C SER A 141 -6.69 -28.89 -9.30
N TYR A 142 -7.69 -28.58 -8.48
CA TYR A 142 -7.88 -29.25 -7.20
C TYR A 142 -8.45 -30.65 -7.41
N LEU A 143 -7.97 -31.61 -6.62
CA LEU A 143 -8.49 -32.98 -6.60
C LEU A 143 -9.12 -33.21 -5.23
N THR A 144 -10.41 -33.50 -5.18
CA THR A 144 -11.12 -33.76 -3.91
C THR A 144 -11.68 -35.16 -3.88
N ILE A 145 -11.46 -35.89 -2.79
CA ILE A 145 -12.08 -37.18 -2.51
C ILE A 145 -13.19 -36.93 -1.50
N GLU A 146 -14.44 -37.18 -1.88
CA GLU A 146 -15.62 -37.01 -1.03
C GLU A 146 -16.13 -38.37 -0.53
N LYS A 147 -16.46 -38.46 0.75
CA LYS A 147 -17.22 -39.54 1.39
C LYS A 147 -18.62 -39.01 1.72
N ARG A 148 -19.64 -39.55 1.07
CA ARG A 148 -21.08 -39.25 1.30
C ARG A 148 -21.86 -40.55 1.44
N ASN A 149 -22.63 -40.70 2.52
CA ASN A 149 -23.46 -41.88 2.78
C ASN A 149 -22.68 -43.20 2.57
N ASP A 150 -21.46 -43.29 3.11
CA ASP A 150 -20.53 -44.41 2.95
C ASP A 150 -19.99 -44.70 1.52
N PHE A 151 -20.26 -43.83 0.54
CA PHE A 151 -19.71 -43.94 -0.81
C PHE A 151 -18.60 -42.92 -1.08
N PHE A 152 -17.61 -43.32 -1.89
CA PHE A 152 -16.48 -42.49 -2.28
C PHE A 152 -16.55 -41.97 -3.71
N TRP A 153 -16.29 -40.67 -3.85
CA TRP A 153 -16.29 -39.94 -5.11
C TRP A 153 -15.02 -39.13 -5.25
N VAL A 154 -14.51 -39.01 -6.47
CA VAL A 154 -13.46 -38.06 -6.84
C VAL A 154 -14.10 -36.91 -7.58
N VAL A 155 -13.87 -35.69 -7.11
CA VAL A 155 -14.36 -34.47 -7.73
C VAL A 155 -13.20 -33.77 -8.42
N LEU A 156 -13.33 -33.63 -9.73
CA LEU A 156 -12.41 -32.90 -10.61
C LEU A 156 -13.20 -31.86 -11.38
N ASN A 157 -12.78 -30.58 -11.31
CA ASN A 157 -13.42 -29.48 -12.03
C ASN A 157 -14.96 -29.42 -11.85
N LYS A 158 -15.46 -29.76 -10.65
CA LYS A 158 -16.89 -29.86 -10.26
C LYS A 158 -17.64 -31.11 -10.74
N SER A 159 -17.05 -31.96 -11.58
CA SER A 159 -17.64 -33.24 -11.99
C SER A 159 -17.34 -34.34 -10.97
N LYS A 160 -18.36 -35.12 -10.59
CA LYS A 160 -18.22 -36.25 -9.66
C LYS A 160 -17.97 -37.55 -10.41
N ILE A 161 -16.86 -38.21 -10.09
CA ILE A 161 -16.41 -39.45 -10.70
C ILE A 161 -16.36 -40.52 -9.59
N PRO A 162 -16.91 -41.74 -9.78
CA PRO A 162 -16.80 -42.80 -8.80
C PRO A 162 -15.34 -43.18 -8.61
N ILE A 163 -14.95 -43.47 -7.38
CA ILE A 163 -13.55 -43.72 -7.02
C ILE A 163 -12.92 -44.86 -7.85
N PHE A 164 -13.66 -45.94 -8.11
CA PHE A 164 -13.15 -47.09 -8.87
C PHE A 164 -12.90 -46.77 -10.35
N VAL A 165 -13.80 -46.02 -10.98
CA VAL A 165 -13.63 -45.53 -12.36
C VAL A 165 -12.35 -44.69 -12.44
N PHE A 166 -12.12 -43.81 -11.47
CA PHE A 166 -10.93 -42.96 -11.46
C PHE A 166 -9.63 -43.75 -11.23
N LEU A 167 -9.57 -44.61 -10.20
CA LEU A 167 -8.37 -45.38 -9.86
C LEU A 167 -7.98 -46.38 -10.96
N GLN A 168 -8.96 -47.03 -11.58
CA GLN A 168 -8.70 -47.94 -12.69
C GLN A 168 -8.33 -47.21 -13.99
N ALA A 169 -8.89 -46.02 -14.23
CA ALA A 169 -8.48 -45.18 -15.36
C ALA A 169 -7.02 -44.70 -15.23
N ILE A 170 -6.49 -44.56 -14.01
CA ILE A 170 -5.06 -44.30 -13.74
C ILE A 170 -4.18 -45.53 -14.05
N GLY A 171 -4.76 -46.72 -14.08
CA GLY A 171 -4.06 -47.98 -14.35
C GLY A 171 -3.87 -48.89 -13.14
N LEU A 172 -4.54 -48.62 -12.01
CA LEU A 172 -4.52 -49.53 -10.85
C LEU A 172 -5.50 -50.68 -11.06
N THR A 173 -5.04 -51.92 -10.88
CA THR A 173 -5.90 -53.10 -10.92
C THR A 173 -6.74 -53.19 -9.66
N GLN A 174 -7.95 -53.74 -9.76
CA GLN A 174 -8.85 -53.91 -8.61
C GLN A 174 -8.20 -54.71 -7.46
N LYS A 175 -7.39 -55.73 -7.79
CA LYS A 175 -6.57 -56.48 -6.81
C LYS A 175 -5.61 -55.56 -6.05
N LYS A 176 -4.89 -54.67 -6.76
CA LYS A 176 -3.94 -53.73 -6.16
C LYS A 176 -4.65 -52.68 -5.29
N ILE A 177 -5.83 -52.20 -5.71
CA ILE A 177 -6.65 -51.26 -4.93
C ILE A 177 -7.04 -51.89 -3.59
N PHE A 178 -7.64 -53.09 -3.60
CA PHE A 178 -8.06 -53.75 -2.37
C PHE A 178 -6.89 -54.19 -1.48
N PHE A 179 -5.74 -54.57 -2.06
CA PHE A 179 -4.54 -54.90 -1.27
C PHE A 179 -3.96 -53.67 -0.56
N SER A 180 -4.09 -52.49 -1.15
CA SER A 180 -3.48 -51.24 -0.62
C SER A 180 -4.37 -50.53 0.40
N VAL A 181 -5.61 -50.98 0.57
CA VAL A 181 -6.61 -50.35 1.43
C VAL A 181 -6.81 -51.17 2.69
N GLN A 182 -6.82 -50.50 3.85
CA GLN A 182 -6.88 -51.18 5.15
C GLN A 182 -8.24 -51.84 5.44
N ASP A 183 -9.37 -51.31 4.94
CA ASP A 183 -10.70 -51.95 5.02
C ASP A 183 -11.33 -52.18 3.62
N PRO A 184 -11.04 -53.32 2.98
CA PRO A 184 -11.57 -53.65 1.66
C PRO A 184 -13.11 -53.78 1.65
N LYS A 185 -13.73 -54.20 2.76
CA LYS A 185 -15.18 -54.45 2.83
C LYS A 185 -15.95 -53.13 2.78
N PHE A 186 -15.44 -52.10 3.45
CA PHE A 186 -16.04 -50.77 3.40
C PHE A 186 -15.95 -50.15 2.00
N LEU A 187 -14.78 -50.24 1.35
CA LEU A 187 -14.60 -49.70 0.00
C LEU A 187 -15.44 -50.45 -1.05
N ALA A 188 -15.67 -51.76 -0.88
CA ALA A 188 -16.47 -52.57 -1.80
C ALA A 188 -17.91 -52.07 -1.98
N LYS A 189 -18.50 -51.41 -0.96
CA LYS A 189 -19.82 -50.78 -1.08
C LYS A 189 -19.90 -49.77 -2.24
N SER A 190 -18.78 -49.10 -2.57
CA SER A 190 -18.71 -48.11 -3.65
C SER A 190 -18.70 -48.70 -5.07
N LEU A 191 -18.62 -50.04 -5.23
CA LEU A 191 -18.67 -50.70 -6.54
C LEU A 191 -20.03 -50.55 -7.24
N VAL A 192 -21.11 -50.29 -6.49
CA VAL A 192 -22.49 -50.12 -7.00
C VAL A 192 -22.57 -49.02 -8.07
N TRP A 193 -21.76 -47.97 -7.95
CA TRP A 193 -21.81 -46.79 -8.82
C TRP A 193 -20.86 -46.84 -10.02
N GLY A 194 -20.09 -47.94 -10.16
CA GLY A 194 -19.20 -48.18 -11.29
C GLY A 194 -18.11 -49.20 -10.98
N ASN A 195 -18.13 -50.34 -11.69
CA ASN A 195 -17.14 -51.41 -11.61
C ASN A 195 -16.59 -51.75 -13.02
N PRO A 196 -15.67 -50.95 -13.57
CA PRO A 196 -15.03 -51.27 -14.84
C PRO A 196 -14.16 -52.54 -14.70
N PHE A 197 -14.22 -53.42 -15.71
CA PHE A 197 -13.40 -54.64 -15.75
C PHE A 197 -12.04 -54.41 -16.44
N SER A 198 -11.92 -53.33 -17.23
CA SER A 198 -10.70 -52.98 -17.94
C SER A 198 -10.39 -51.48 -17.84
N THR A 199 -9.10 -51.12 -17.97
CA THR A 199 -8.64 -49.73 -18.00
C THR A 199 -9.25 -48.94 -19.15
N LEU A 200 -9.47 -49.58 -20.31
CA LEU A 200 -10.12 -48.99 -21.47
C LEU A 200 -11.60 -48.66 -21.20
N GLN A 201 -12.31 -49.55 -20.52
CA GLN A 201 -13.69 -49.29 -20.08
C GLN A 201 -13.75 -48.12 -19.09
N ALA A 202 -12.85 -48.07 -18.11
CA ALA A 202 -12.76 -46.96 -17.16
C ALA A 202 -12.46 -45.62 -17.85
N LEU A 203 -11.58 -45.60 -18.86
CA LEU A 203 -11.29 -44.41 -19.67
C LEU A 203 -12.48 -43.96 -20.52
N ASN A 204 -13.27 -44.90 -21.05
CA ASN A 204 -14.52 -44.60 -21.76
C ASN A 204 -15.56 -43.98 -20.84
N ASP A 205 -15.74 -44.51 -19.63
CA ASP A 205 -16.66 -43.94 -18.63
C ASP A 205 -16.22 -42.53 -18.22
N LEU A 206 -14.91 -42.33 -18.04
CA LEU A 206 -14.34 -41.01 -17.73
C LEU A 206 -14.53 -40.02 -18.89
N ARG A 207 -14.38 -40.47 -20.13
CA ARG A 207 -14.64 -39.70 -21.36
C ARG A 207 -16.08 -39.19 -21.39
N VAL A 208 -17.06 -40.05 -21.09
CA VAL A 208 -18.48 -39.69 -21.08
C VAL A 208 -18.79 -38.68 -19.98
N ARG A 209 -18.29 -38.90 -18.75
CA ARG A 209 -18.56 -38.02 -17.59
C ARG A 209 -17.90 -36.64 -17.69
N LEU A 210 -16.76 -36.54 -18.37
CA LEU A 210 -16.04 -35.27 -18.57
C LEU A 210 -16.29 -34.65 -19.96
N HIS A 211 -17.16 -35.26 -20.78
CA HIS A 211 -17.50 -34.81 -22.13
C HIS A 211 -16.29 -34.65 -23.06
N PHE A 212 -15.33 -35.58 -23.02
CA PHE A 212 -14.21 -35.60 -23.94
C PHE A 212 -14.60 -36.24 -25.29
N LYS A 213 -13.97 -35.79 -26.39
CA LYS A 213 -14.26 -36.30 -27.73
C LYS A 213 -13.75 -37.74 -27.88
N ASP A 214 -12.49 -37.97 -27.53
CA ASP A 214 -11.79 -39.24 -27.73
C ASP A 214 -11.23 -39.82 -26.42
N VAL A 215 -11.06 -41.15 -26.39
CA VAL A 215 -10.40 -41.88 -25.28
C VAL A 215 -8.96 -41.41 -25.09
N GLN A 216 -8.28 -41.06 -26.19
CA GLN A 216 -6.93 -40.53 -26.15
C GLN A 216 -6.87 -39.20 -25.39
N GLN A 217 -7.88 -38.34 -25.53
CA GLN A 217 -7.96 -37.08 -24.77
C GLN A 217 -8.14 -37.33 -23.28
N ALA A 218 -8.96 -38.32 -22.91
CA ALA A 218 -9.13 -38.72 -21.51
C ALA A 218 -7.82 -39.25 -20.89
N LYS A 219 -7.07 -40.05 -21.66
CA LYS A 219 -5.74 -40.55 -21.27
C LYS A 219 -4.70 -39.42 -21.16
N ASP A 220 -4.67 -38.51 -22.14
CA ASP A 220 -3.77 -37.36 -22.14
C ASP A 220 -4.07 -36.41 -20.97
N PHE A 221 -5.36 -36.22 -20.65
CA PHE A 221 -5.81 -35.46 -19.48
C PHE A 221 -5.31 -36.08 -18.18
N LEU A 222 -5.53 -37.38 -17.94
CA LEU A 222 -5.02 -38.05 -16.74
C LEU A 222 -3.49 -38.01 -16.67
N SER A 223 -2.82 -38.24 -17.80
CA SER A 223 -1.36 -38.19 -17.84
C SER A 223 -0.81 -36.82 -17.44
N SER A 224 -1.59 -35.75 -17.64
CA SER A 224 -1.18 -34.40 -17.28
C SER A 224 -1.13 -34.16 -15.76
N PHE A 225 -1.89 -34.91 -14.96
CA PHE A 225 -1.87 -34.81 -13.49
C PHE A 225 -0.66 -35.51 -12.88
N PHE A 226 -0.30 -36.68 -13.40
CA PHE A 226 0.68 -37.57 -12.75
C PHE A 226 2.08 -37.48 -13.37
N PHE A 227 2.21 -37.12 -14.66
CA PHE A 227 3.48 -37.21 -15.38
C PHE A 227 3.98 -35.86 -15.92
N LYS A 228 3.14 -34.83 -16.03
CA LYS A 228 3.53 -33.52 -16.62
C LYS A 228 3.66 -32.43 -15.56
N ASN A 229 4.91 -32.17 -15.14
CA ASN A 229 5.25 -31.15 -14.14
C ASN A 229 4.79 -29.72 -14.51
N ASN A 230 4.68 -29.42 -15.81
CA ASN A 230 4.28 -28.09 -16.29
C ASN A 230 2.78 -27.83 -16.11
N VAL A 231 1.96 -28.88 -15.98
CA VAL A 231 0.50 -28.76 -15.86
C VAL A 231 0.08 -28.90 -14.40
N TYR A 232 0.64 -29.90 -13.70
CA TYR A 232 0.34 -30.19 -12.32
C TYR A 232 1.61 -30.32 -11.50
N ASN A 233 1.71 -29.56 -10.40
CA ASN A 233 2.88 -29.56 -9.53
C ASN A 233 2.46 -29.27 -8.08
N LEU A 234 2.82 -30.18 -7.16
CA LEU A 234 2.58 -29.99 -5.72
C LEU A 234 3.53 -28.94 -5.13
N GLY A 235 4.72 -28.80 -5.72
CA GLY A 235 5.82 -27.98 -5.21
C GLY A 235 6.45 -28.61 -3.97
N LYS A 236 7.60 -28.05 -3.56
CA LYS A 236 8.35 -28.53 -2.38
C LYS A 236 7.47 -28.51 -1.12
N VAL A 237 6.73 -27.41 -0.91
CA VAL A 237 5.80 -27.26 0.22
C VAL A 237 4.67 -28.29 0.18
N GLY A 238 4.03 -28.47 -0.98
CA GLY A 238 2.92 -29.42 -1.11
C GLY A 238 3.35 -30.85 -0.85
N ARG A 239 4.51 -31.28 -1.36
CA ARG A 239 5.05 -32.61 -1.09
C ARG A 239 5.37 -32.80 0.40
N MET A 240 6.03 -31.82 1.03
CA MET A 240 6.32 -31.87 2.47
C MET A 240 5.05 -31.97 3.32
N HIS A 241 4.02 -31.16 3.02
CA HIS A 241 2.75 -31.17 3.75
C HIS A 241 2.00 -32.48 3.57
N LEU A 242 1.95 -33.00 2.33
CA LEU A 242 1.34 -34.29 2.02
C LEU A 242 2.04 -35.43 2.77
N ASN A 243 3.37 -35.51 2.69
CA ASN A 243 4.16 -36.55 3.37
C ASN A 243 4.00 -36.49 4.89
N SER A 244 4.07 -35.29 5.47
CA SER A 244 3.93 -35.09 6.93
C SER A 244 2.54 -35.47 7.43
N ARG A 245 1.47 -35.13 6.68
CA ARG A 245 0.08 -35.42 7.09
C ARG A 245 -0.30 -36.88 6.89
N LEU A 246 0.11 -37.49 5.78
CA LEU A 246 -0.15 -38.90 5.48
C LEU A 246 0.88 -39.85 6.11
N LYS A 247 1.86 -39.33 6.86
CA LYS A 247 2.96 -40.07 7.50
C LYS A 247 3.75 -40.96 6.52
N ILE A 248 3.97 -40.45 5.30
CA ILE A 248 4.75 -41.14 4.26
C ILE A 248 6.24 -40.81 4.44
N SER A 249 7.09 -41.83 4.59
CA SER A 249 8.54 -41.69 4.85
C SER A 249 9.38 -41.43 3.58
N ASP A 250 8.85 -40.71 2.60
CA ASP A 250 9.49 -40.51 1.29
C ASP A 250 10.26 -39.19 1.16
N SER A 251 11.24 -39.17 0.25
CA SER A 251 12.04 -37.97 -0.05
C SER A 251 11.21 -36.84 -0.68
N CYS A 252 11.53 -35.59 -0.34
CA CYS A 252 10.83 -34.39 -0.82
C CYS A 252 11.26 -33.92 -2.23
N LYS A 253 12.01 -34.75 -2.97
CA LYS A 253 12.54 -34.38 -4.31
C LYS A 253 11.48 -34.49 -5.40
N ASP A 254 10.53 -35.40 -5.26
CA ASP A 254 9.49 -35.64 -6.25
C ASP A 254 8.32 -34.68 -6.04
N LEU A 255 8.08 -33.82 -7.03
CA LEU A 255 7.10 -32.73 -6.96
C LEU A 255 5.73 -33.07 -7.56
N LEU A 256 5.61 -34.25 -8.18
CA LEU A 256 4.39 -34.75 -8.82
C LEU A 256 3.51 -35.51 -7.82
N LEU A 257 2.21 -35.53 -8.10
CA LEU A 257 1.26 -36.37 -7.38
C LEU A 257 1.45 -37.82 -7.83
N ARG A 258 1.46 -38.76 -6.89
CA ARG A 258 1.56 -40.19 -7.17
C ARG A 258 0.22 -40.90 -6.93
N PRO A 259 -0.11 -41.99 -7.65
CA PRO A 259 -1.30 -42.79 -7.38
C PRO A 259 -1.36 -43.31 -5.93
N GLU A 260 -0.21 -43.60 -5.33
CA GLU A 260 -0.08 -44.03 -3.93
C GLU A 260 -0.56 -42.95 -2.95
N ASP A 261 -0.35 -41.67 -3.26
CA ASP A 261 -0.78 -40.56 -2.43
C ASP A 261 -2.32 -40.50 -2.33
N ILE A 262 -3.02 -40.83 -3.42
CA ILE A 262 -4.49 -40.87 -3.49
C ILE A 262 -5.02 -42.04 -2.66
N LEU A 263 -4.37 -43.21 -2.73
CA LEU A 263 -4.71 -44.37 -1.91
C LEU A 263 -4.47 -44.09 -0.42
N ALA A 264 -3.37 -43.43 -0.06
CA ALA A 264 -3.10 -43.02 1.31
C ALA A 264 -4.13 -42.00 1.82
N ALA A 265 -4.54 -41.03 1.00
CA ALA A 265 -5.61 -40.09 1.32
C ALA A 265 -6.96 -40.80 1.53
N LEU A 266 -7.26 -41.80 0.71
CA LEU A 266 -8.46 -42.62 0.83
C LEU A 266 -8.46 -43.45 2.12
N ASN A 267 -7.33 -44.09 2.46
CA ASN A 267 -7.15 -44.78 3.73
C ASN A 267 -7.40 -43.82 4.90
N PHE A 268 -6.81 -42.63 4.88
CA PHE A 268 -7.03 -41.65 5.94
C PHE A 268 -8.50 -41.23 6.08
N LEU A 269 -9.23 -41.07 4.97
CA LEU A 269 -10.68 -40.78 4.99
C LEU A 269 -11.54 -41.94 5.49
N MET A 270 -11.09 -43.19 5.33
CA MET A 270 -11.81 -44.37 5.81
C MET A 270 -11.74 -44.52 7.33
N PHE A 271 -10.55 -44.35 7.91
CA PHE A 271 -10.26 -44.52 9.34
C PHE A 271 -10.38 -43.25 10.17
N LEU A 272 -11.04 -42.23 9.61
CA LEU A 272 -11.29 -40.97 10.29
C LEU A 272 -12.31 -41.19 11.43
N ASN A 273 -11.83 -41.77 12.54
CA ASN A 273 -12.56 -41.96 13.78
C ASN A 273 -12.89 -40.57 14.38
N PRO A 274 -14.07 -40.40 14.99
CA PRO A 274 -14.52 -39.11 15.52
C PRO A 274 -13.56 -38.52 16.58
N ASP A 275 -12.76 -39.34 17.27
CA ASP A 275 -12.00 -38.93 18.45
C ASP A 275 -10.46 -38.89 18.27
N LEU A 276 -9.91 -39.34 17.13
CA LEU A 276 -8.45 -39.59 16.96
C LEU A 276 -7.78 -38.84 15.80
N GLY A 277 -8.51 -38.02 15.03
CA GLY A 277 -7.97 -37.28 13.88
C GLY A 277 -8.14 -35.76 14.01
N SER A 278 -7.03 -35.01 14.00
CA SER A 278 -7.05 -33.54 13.95
C SER A 278 -7.62 -33.07 12.60
N PHE A 279 -8.87 -32.62 12.59
CA PHE A 279 -9.44 -31.93 11.43
C PHE A 279 -8.62 -30.67 11.11
N ASN A 280 -8.49 -30.33 9.83
CA ASN A 280 -7.73 -29.14 9.44
C ASN A 280 -8.54 -27.89 9.79
N ASP A 281 -8.03 -27.07 10.69
CA ASP A 281 -8.43 -25.68 10.75
C ASP A 281 -7.89 -24.97 9.49
N PHE A 282 -8.79 -24.64 8.57
CA PHE A 282 -8.45 -23.94 7.32
C PHE A 282 -7.95 -22.52 7.57
N ASP A 283 -8.31 -21.95 8.72
CA ASP A 283 -8.01 -20.57 9.05
C ASP A 283 -6.68 -20.40 9.79
N SER A 284 -6.14 -21.48 10.33
CA SER A 284 -4.79 -21.54 10.90
C SER A 284 -3.69 -21.11 9.92
N PHE A 285 -2.71 -20.38 10.45
CA PHE A 285 -1.50 -19.96 9.73
C PHE A 285 -0.52 -21.11 9.47
N GLU A 286 -0.75 -22.30 10.04
CA GLU A 286 -0.09 -23.54 9.61
C GLU A 286 -0.42 -23.84 8.13
N ASN A 287 -1.67 -23.58 7.76
CA ASN A 287 -2.27 -23.97 6.49
C ASN A 287 -2.33 -22.82 5.48
N LYS A 288 -1.99 -21.59 5.91
CA LYS A 288 -1.96 -20.38 5.07
C LYS A 288 -0.52 -19.95 4.80
N ARG A 289 -0.26 -19.47 3.59
CA ARG A 289 1.02 -18.85 3.20
C ARG A 289 0.79 -17.48 2.58
N ILE A 290 1.80 -16.63 2.66
CA ILE A 290 1.84 -15.30 2.06
C ILE A 290 2.65 -15.37 0.77
N ARG A 291 2.02 -14.99 -0.33
CA ARG A 291 2.68 -14.70 -1.60
C ARG A 291 3.12 -13.24 -1.63
N SER A 292 4.43 -13.04 -1.52
CA SER A 292 5.05 -11.72 -1.63
C SER A 292 5.17 -11.28 -3.09
N CYS A 293 5.55 -10.01 -3.32
CA CYS A 293 5.59 -9.43 -4.66
C CYS A 293 6.43 -10.21 -5.68
N GLY A 294 7.57 -10.77 -5.27
CA GLY A 294 8.46 -11.55 -6.14
C GLY A 294 7.79 -12.84 -6.60
N GLU A 295 7.10 -13.57 -5.71
CA GLU A 295 6.35 -14.78 -6.07
C GLU A 295 5.17 -14.47 -6.99
N LEU A 296 4.48 -13.35 -6.76
CA LEU A 296 3.36 -12.93 -7.61
C LEU A 296 3.83 -12.65 -9.05
N ILE A 297 4.89 -11.85 -9.21
CA ILE A 297 5.47 -11.56 -10.53
C ILE A 297 5.98 -12.85 -11.18
N ARG A 298 6.64 -13.72 -10.41
CA ARG A 298 7.10 -15.04 -10.87
C ARG A 298 5.94 -15.90 -11.39
N SER A 299 4.84 -15.98 -10.64
CA SER A 299 3.66 -16.78 -11.04
C SER A 299 3.01 -16.26 -12.31
N GLU A 300 2.97 -14.94 -12.50
CA GLU A 300 2.49 -14.32 -13.72
C GLU A 300 3.42 -14.66 -14.89
N ILE A 301 4.73 -14.48 -14.74
CA ILE A 301 5.71 -14.82 -15.78
C ILE A 301 5.57 -16.29 -16.19
N ARG A 302 5.48 -17.22 -15.23
CA ARG A 302 5.26 -18.66 -15.51
C ARG A 302 4.05 -18.89 -16.40
N SER A 303 2.89 -18.35 -16.01
CA SER A 303 1.64 -18.52 -16.78
C SER A 303 1.74 -17.97 -18.20
N ARG A 304 2.54 -16.92 -18.42
CA ARG A 304 2.71 -16.26 -19.72
C ARG A 304 3.80 -16.90 -20.57
N ILE A 305 4.81 -17.52 -19.96
CA ILE A 305 5.83 -18.29 -20.68
C ILE A 305 5.18 -19.40 -21.51
N PHE A 306 4.17 -20.09 -20.97
CA PHE A 306 3.39 -21.07 -21.73
C PHE A 306 2.74 -20.47 -22.99
N LEU A 307 2.14 -19.27 -22.88
CA LEU A 307 1.57 -18.57 -24.03
C LEU A 307 2.63 -18.10 -25.03
N VAL A 308 3.79 -17.68 -24.54
CA VAL A 308 4.94 -17.30 -25.39
C VAL A 308 5.44 -18.52 -26.15
N LYS A 309 5.60 -19.66 -25.49
CA LYS A 309 5.98 -20.93 -26.13
C LYS A 309 5.02 -21.27 -27.28
N GLY A 310 3.71 -21.24 -27.05
CA GLY A 310 2.73 -21.48 -28.10
C GLY A 310 2.78 -20.47 -29.26
N ARG A 311 3.14 -19.19 -29.01
CA ARG A 311 3.35 -18.20 -30.09
C ARG A 311 4.61 -18.46 -30.89
N VAL A 312 5.69 -18.83 -30.20
CA VAL A 312 6.97 -19.19 -30.83
C VAL A 312 6.77 -20.41 -31.72
N GLU A 313 6.11 -21.45 -31.22
CA GLU A 313 5.78 -22.66 -32.00
C GLU A 313 4.97 -22.32 -33.25
N LYS A 314 3.91 -21.50 -33.13
CA LYS A 314 3.12 -21.06 -34.30
C LYS A 314 3.95 -20.28 -35.31
N THR A 315 4.85 -19.42 -34.84
CA THR A 315 5.74 -18.62 -35.69
C THR A 315 6.75 -19.51 -36.41
N LEU A 316 7.31 -20.50 -35.71
CA LEU A 316 8.22 -21.49 -36.29
C LEU A 316 7.53 -22.36 -37.34
N HIS A 317 6.29 -22.83 -37.08
CA HIS A 317 5.50 -23.56 -38.07
C HIS A 317 5.18 -22.70 -39.31
N PHE A 318 4.88 -21.41 -39.12
CA PHE A 318 4.67 -20.49 -40.22
C PHE A 318 5.95 -20.30 -41.07
N LEU A 319 7.10 -20.15 -40.42
CA LEU A 319 8.40 -20.09 -41.10
C LEU A 319 8.71 -21.39 -41.85
N GLU A 320 8.45 -22.54 -41.24
CA GLU A 320 8.64 -23.84 -41.88
C GLU A 320 7.77 -23.99 -43.14
N ARG A 321 6.49 -23.62 -43.09
CA ARG A 321 5.60 -23.63 -44.28
C ARG A 321 6.10 -22.71 -45.39
N ASN A 322 6.53 -21.50 -45.05
CA ASN A 322 7.05 -20.55 -46.04
C ASN A 322 8.36 -21.02 -46.67
N LEU A 323 9.23 -21.68 -45.91
CA LEU A 323 10.48 -22.26 -46.42
C LEU A 323 10.22 -23.44 -47.35
N VAL A 324 9.24 -24.29 -47.05
CA VAL A 324 8.85 -25.42 -47.93
C VAL A 324 8.25 -24.92 -49.25
N SER A 325 7.57 -23.76 -49.26
CA SER A 325 6.99 -23.17 -50.47
C SER A 325 7.99 -22.50 -51.43
N ARG A 326 9.21 -22.19 -50.97
CA ARG A 326 10.23 -21.47 -51.76
C ARG A 326 11.48 -22.34 -51.94
N ASN A 327 11.47 -23.22 -52.94
CA ASN A 327 12.63 -24.01 -53.33
C ASN A 327 13.70 -23.14 -54.00
N SER A 328 14.59 -22.52 -53.22
CA SER A 328 15.90 -22.03 -53.68
C SER A 328 16.89 -21.87 -52.51
N GLY A 329 18.05 -22.52 -52.61
CA GLY A 329 19.03 -22.64 -51.52
C GLY A 329 19.75 -21.34 -51.12
N VAL A 330 19.69 -20.30 -51.95
CA VAL A 330 20.41 -19.02 -51.74
C VAL A 330 19.63 -18.05 -50.84
N VAL A 331 18.33 -18.28 -50.61
CA VAL A 331 17.45 -17.38 -49.83
C VAL A 331 17.36 -17.78 -48.34
N LEU A 332 18.02 -18.89 -47.94
CA LEU A 332 17.94 -19.43 -46.58
C LEU A 332 18.58 -18.52 -45.53
N GLU A 333 19.73 -17.89 -45.79
CA GLU A 333 20.42 -17.02 -44.82
C GLU A 333 19.64 -15.71 -44.56
N GLU A 334 19.05 -15.10 -45.59
CA GLU A 334 18.22 -13.90 -45.44
C GLU A 334 16.91 -14.19 -44.70
N VAL A 335 16.25 -15.31 -45.02
CA VAL A 335 15.01 -15.74 -44.32
C VAL A 335 15.33 -16.12 -42.88
N PHE A 336 16.52 -16.66 -42.61
CA PHE A 336 16.96 -17.01 -41.27
C PHE A 336 17.28 -15.79 -40.41
N CYS A 337 17.93 -14.76 -40.98
CA CYS A 337 18.15 -13.48 -40.29
C CYS A 337 16.82 -12.75 -39.99
N LYS A 338 15.91 -12.70 -40.97
CA LYS A 338 14.54 -12.15 -40.77
C LYS A 338 13.72 -12.97 -39.78
N GLY A 339 13.91 -14.29 -39.74
CA GLY A 339 13.25 -15.21 -38.81
C GLY A 339 13.55 -14.89 -37.34
N VAL A 340 14.77 -14.43 -37.03
CA VAL A 340 15.13 -13.97 -35.68
C VAL A 340 14.35 -12.72 -35.30
N ASP A 341 14.18 -11.74 -36.20
CA ASP A 341 13.37 -10.54 -35.96
C ASP A 341 11.88 -10.87 -35.70
N PHE A 342 11.33 -11.86 -36.40
CA PHE A 342 9.98 -12.36 -36.13
C PHE A 342 9.88 -13.05 -34.76
N LEU A 343 10.89 -13.82 -34.37
CA LEU A 343 10.98 -14.43 -33.03
C LEU A 343 11.10 -13.38 -31.93
N VAL A 344 11.80 -12.26 -32.16
CA VAL A 344 11.88 -11.13 -31.20
C VAL A 344 10.48 -10.62 -30.86
N LYS A 345 9.63 -10.41 -31.87
CA LYS A 345 8.25 -9.94 -31.64
C LYS A 345 7.42 -10.98 -30.86
N ALA A 346 7.59 -12.27 -31.14
CA ALA A 346 6.86 -13.35 -30.48
C ALA A 346 7.27 -13.55 -29.00
N LEU A 347 8.52 -13.27 -28.64
CA LEU A 347 9.11 -13.52 -27.31
C LEU A 347 8.84 -12.43 -26.26
N THR A 348 8.30 -11.27 -26.64
CA THR A 348 8.17 -10.15 -25.70
C THR A 348 7.10 -10.37 -24.61
N LEU A 349 7.52 -10.30 -23.34
CA LEU A 349 6.62 -10.31 -22.17
C LEU A 349 6.08 -8.93 -21.77
N ASN A 350 6.51 -7.87 -22.45
CA ASN A 350 6.22 -6.48 -22.07
C ASN A 350 4.73 -6.19 -21.90
N LYS A 351 3.88 -6.66 -22.82
CA LYS A 351 2.43 -6.44 -22.76
C LYS A 351 1.81 -7.05 -21.50
N TYR A 352 2.30 -8.22 -21.08
CA TYR A 352 1.78 -8.92 -19.91
C TYR A 352 2.24 -8.28 -18.60
N LEU A 353 3.52 -7.89 -18.51
CA LEU A 353 4.01 -7.16 -17.35
C LEU A 353 3.28 -5.81 -17.22
N HIS A 354 3.09 -5.08 -18.32
CA HIS A 354 2.27 -3.86 -18.29
C HIS A 354 0.84 -4.12 -17.82
N TYR A 355 0.19 -5.19 -18.28
CA TYR A 355 -1.15 -5.57 -17.83
C TYR A 355 -1.17 -5.85 -16.32
N PHE A 356 -0.21 -6.64 -15.81
CA PHE A 356 -0.09 -6.95 -14.39
C PHE A 356 0.03 -5.68 -13.53
N PHE A 357 1.01 -4.82 -13.83
CA PHE A 357 1.22 -3.60 -13.05
C PHE A 357 0.12 -2.55 -13.24
N SER A 358 -0.65 -2.58 -14.33
CA SER A 358 -1.68 -1.57 -14.61
C SER A 358 -3.06 -1.97 -14.07
N LEU A 359 -3.46 -3.23 -14.27
CA LEU A 359 -4.84 -3.69 -14.09
C LEU A 359 -5.00 -4.76 -13.00
N ASN A 360 -3.94 -5.46 -12.58
CA ASN A 360 -4.09 -6.47 -11.54
C ASN A 360 -4.49 -5.81 -10.21
N SER A 361 -5.50 -6.36 -9.55
CA SER A 361 -6.03 -5.88 -8.26
C SER A 361 -4.96 -5.79 -7.16
N SER A 362 -3.90 -6.59 -7.26
CA SER A 362 -2.79 -6.60 -6.29
C SER A 362 -1.82 -5.43 -6.48
N SER A 363 -1.79 -4.81 -7.67
CA SER A 363 -0.96 -3.65 -7.97
C SER A 363 -1.78 -2.37 -7.74
N GLN A 364 -1.70 -1.84 -6.52
CA GLN A 364 -2.50 -0.70 -6.08
C GLN A 364 -1.74 0.61 -6.19
N PHE A 365 -2.48 1.71 -6.29
CA PHE A 365 -1.92 3.06 -6.13
C PHE A 365 -1.34 3.20 -4.72
N MET A 366 -0.09 3.65 -4.62
CA MET A 366 0.55 3.81 -3.34
C MET A 366 -0.14 4.89 -2.49
N ASP A 367 -0.23 4.64 -1.19
CA ASP A 367 -0.80 5.57 -0.23
C ASP A 367 0.32 6.44 0.33
N GLU A 368 0.53 7.61 -0.28
CA GLU A 368 1.63 8.56 -0.01
C GLU A 368 1.11 9.80 0.74
N VAL A 369 0.10 9.65 1.60
CA VAL A 369 -0.34 10.77 2.45
C VAL A 369 0.80 11.19 3.37
N ASN A 370 1.42 10.22 4.06
CA ASN A 370 2.57 10.40 4.94
C ASN A 370 3.47 9.14 4.97
N PRO A 371 4.69 9.19 5.56
CA PRO A 371 5.60 8.05 5.55
C PRO A 371 5.04 6.78 6.23
N LEU A 372 4.15 6.92 7.21
CA LEU A 372 3.50 5.78 7.87
C LEU A 372 2.49 5.10 6.94
N SER A 373 1.70 5.86 6.17
CA SER A 373 0.76 5.29 5.18
C SER A 373 1.50 4.46 4.13
N GLU A 374 2.70 4.90 3.74
CA GLU A 374 3.53 4.19 2.76
C GLU A 374 3.99 2.81 3.25
N ILE A 375 4.55 2.74 4.46
CA ILE A 375 5.08 1.48 5.00
C ILE A 375 3.96 0.51 5.34
N THR A 376 2.88 1.00 5.96
CA THR A 376 1.72 0.18 6.30
C THR A 376 1.12 -0.44 5.05
N HIS A 377 0.98 0.32 3.95
CA HIS A 377 0.49 -0.21 2.67
C HIS A 377 1.38 -1.32 2.11
N LYS A 378 2.71 -1.18 2.15
CA LYS A 378 3.65 -2.23 1.70
C LYS A 378 3.57 -3.52 2.52
N ARG A 379 3.15 -3.42 3.79
CA ARG A 379 2.97 -4.55 4.72
C ARG A 379 1.54 -5.10 4.77
N LYS A 380 0.61 -4.54 3.99
CA LYS A 380 -0.74 -5.08 3.90
C LYS A 380 -0.74 -6.48 3.33
N VAL A 381 -1.69 -7.27 3.81
CA VAL A 381 -1.92 -8.63 3.38
C VAL A 381 -3.41 -8.82 3.11
N CYS A 382 -3.74 -9.40 1.96
CA CYS A 382 -5.12 -9.61 1.52
C CYS A 382 -5.31 -11.04 1.00
N PRO A 383 -6.44 -11.71 1.25
CA PRO A 383 -6.81 -12.94 0.56
C PRO A 383 -6.82 -12.76 -0.97
N ALA A 384 -6.28 -13.75 -1.70
CA ALA A 384 -6.22 -13.70 -3.16
C ALA A 384 -7.61 -13.59 -3.81
N GLY A 385 -7.76 -12.73 -4.82
CA GLY A 385 -9.01 -12.58 -5.57
C GLY A 385 -10.11 -11.76 -4.87
N HIS A 386 -9.93 -11.37 -3.61
CA HIS A 386 -10.96 -10.68 -2.81
C HIS A 386 -10.90 -9.14 -2.85
N LEU A 387 -10.00 -8.57 -3.63
CA LEU A 387 -9.97 -7.14 -3.95
C LEU A 387 -10.99 -6.85 -5.08
N GLY A 388 -12.29 -6.90 -4.75
CA GLY A 388 -13.41 -6.68 -5.67
C GLY A 388 -14.72 -7.36 -5.24
N ASN A 389 -15.54 -7.79 -6.22
CA ASN A 389 -16.86 -8.41 -6.03
C ASN A 389 -16.86 -9.74 -5.24
N ALA A 390 -15.70 -10.30 -4.92
CA ALA A 390 -15.57 -11.52 -4.12
C ALA A 390 -15.47 -11.24 -2.61
N SER A 391 -15.31 -9.98 -2.17
CA SER A 391 -15.36 -9.59 -0.75
C SER A 391 -16.74 -9.83 -0.13
N THR A 392 -17.82 -9.64 -0.90
CA THR A 392 -19.21 -9.89 -0.50
C THR A 392 -19.51 -11.37 -0.30
N ARG A 393 -18.74 -12.27 -0.92
CA ARG A 393 -18.90 -13.73 -0.82
C ARG A 393 -18.05 -14.37 0.28
N ALA A 394 -17.18 -13.61 0.94
CA ALA A 394 -16.30 -14.14 1.97
C ALA A 394 -17.09 -14.39 3.27
N GLY A 395 -17.05 -15.63 3.75
CA GLY A 395 -17.71 -16.04 5.00
C GLY A 395 -17.06 -15.44 6.25
N LEU A 396 -17.75 -15.58 7.38
CA LEU A 396 -17.35 -15.00 8.68
C LEU A 396 -16.00 -15.55 9.18
N GLY A 397 -15.75 -16.87 9.06
CA GLY A 397 -14.51 -17.49 9.57
C GLY A 397 -13.22 -16.90 8.98
N LEU A 398 -13.24 -16.43 7.73
CA LEU A 398 -12.09 -15.76 7.11
C LEU A 398 -11.82 -14.36 7.68
N ARG A 399 -12.81 -13.73 8.32
CA ARG A 399 -12.75 -12.37 8.88
C ARG A 399 -12.39 -12.37 10.36
N GLU A 400 -12.62 -13.48 11.04
CA GLU A 400 -12.34 -13.62 12.46
C GLU A 400 -10.84 -13.70 12.74
N ILE A 401 -10.48 -13.33 13.98
CA ILE A 401 -9.11 -13.36 14.45
C ILE A 401 -8.81 -14.77 14.96
N HIS A 402 -7.90 -15.46 14.28
CA HIS A 402 -7.48 -16.80 14.67
C HIS A 402 -6.29 -16.74 15.65
N PRO A 403 -6.19 -17.59 16.70
CA PRO A 403 -5.10 -17.56 17.68
C PRO A 403 -3.68 -17.61 17.08
N THR A 404 -3.49 -18.39 16.00
CA THR A 404 -2.19 -18.47 15.29
C THR A 404 -1.78 -17.17 14.60
N GLN A 405 -2.65 -16.16 14.52
CA GLN A 405 -2.31 -14.85 14.00
C GLN A 405 -1.43 -14.05 14.97
N TYR A 406 -1.40 -14.43 16.25
CA TYR A 406 -0.58 -13.76 17.27
C TYR A 406 0.85 -13.56 16.78
N GLY A 407 1.31 -12.31 16.73
CA GLY A 407 2.65 -11.94 16.28
C GLY A 407 2.92 -12.04 14.77
N ARG A 408 1.97 -12.56 13.97
CA ARG A 408 2.07 -12.68 12.50
C ARG A 408 1.32 -11.56 11.82
N ILE A 409 0.05 -11.41 12.15
CA ILE A 409 -0.85 -10.37 11.64
C ILE A 409 -1.40 -9.60 12.83
N CYS A 410 -1.48 -8.29 12.68
CA CYS A 410 -2.06 -7.45 13.72
C CYS A 410 -3.57 -7.74 13.85
N PRO A 411 -4.07 -8.04 15.06
CA PRO A 411 -5.49 -8.28 15.28
C PRO A 411 -6.33 -6.99 15.20
N ILE A 412 -5.68 -5.82 15.27
CA ILE A 412 -6.35 -4.52 15.35
C ILE A 412 -6.36 -3.79 14.00
N GLU A 413 -5.28 -3.84 13.20
CA GLU A 413 -5.19 -3.03 11.98
C GLU A 413 -5.93 -3.68 10.80
N THR A 414 -7.21 -3.34 10.64
CA THR A 414 -8.07 -3.71 9.52
C THR A 414 -8.93 -2.51 9.07
N PRO A 415 -9.35 -2.38 7.80
CA PRO A 415 -10.24 -1.29 7.39
C PRO A 415 -11.65 -1.46 7.97
N GLU A 416 -12.29 -0.32 8.26
CA GLU A 416 -13.72 -0.26 8.60
C GLU A 416 -14.56 -0.50 7.34
N GLY A 417 -15.55 -1.39 7.40
CA GLY A 417 -16.52 -1.65 6.31
C GLY A 417 -16.43 -3.05 5.70
N LEU A 418 -16.78 -3.19 4.42
CA LEU A 418 -16.94 -4.50 3.75
C LEU A 418 -15.65 -5.34 3.72
N ASN A 419 -14.48 -4.72 3.84
CA ASN A 419 -13.18 -5.39 3.83
C ASN A 419 -12.63 -5.71 5.24
N ALA A 420 -13.41 -5.46 6.29
CA ALA A 420 -13.02 -5.75 7.67
C ALA A 420 -12.71 -7.24 7.85
N GLY A 421 -11.58 -7.55 8.51
CA GLY A 421 -11.06 -8.89 8.72
C GLY A 421 -10.39 -9.53 7.50
N LEU A 422 -10.70 -9.07 6.28
CA LEU A 422 -10.08 -9.57 5.05
C LEU A 422 -8.73 -8.90 4.80
N VAL A 423 -8.64 -7.58 5.00
CA VAL A 423 -7.39 -6.85 4.82
C VAL A 423 -6.75 -6.65 6.18
N GLY A 424 -5.55 -7.19 6.37
CA GLY A 424 -4.76 -7.04 7.58
C GLY A 424 -3.37 -6.48 7.28
N SER A 425 -2.63 -6.16 8.33
CA SER A 425 -1.22 -5.75 8.23
C SER A 425 -0.32 -6.70 9.02
N LEU A 426 0.87 -6.99 8.47
CA LEU A 426 1.87 -7.79 9.19
C LEU A 426 2.24 -7.12 10.52
N ALA A 427 2.38 -7.93 11.57
CA ALA A 427 2.83 -7.46 12.87
C ALA A 427 4.30 -6.98 12.81
N LEU A 428 4.77 -6.30 13.86
CA LEU A 428 6.07 -5.62 13.86
C LEU A 428 7.24 -6.55 13.52
N TYR A 429 7.40 -7.65 14.26
CA TYR A 429 8.53 -8.57 14.10
C TYR A 429 8.26 -9.75 13.15
N ALA A 430 7.09 -9.78 12.51
CA ALA A 430 6.74 -10.80 11.54
C ALA A 430 7.68 -10.73 10.34
N ARG A 431 8.28 -11.87 9.99
CA ARG A 431 9.04 -12.07 8.75
C ARG A 431 8.40 -13.13 7.89
N VAL A 432 8.55 -13.04 6.57
CA VAL A 432 8.09 -14.08 5.63
C VAL A 432 9.31 -14.86 5.15
N ASN A 433 9.32 -16.17 5.38
CA ASN A 433 10.41 -17.02 4.91
C ASN A 433 10.32 -17.28 3.39
N ASN A 434 11.35 -17.90 2.81
CA ASN A 434 11.41 -18.19 1.37
C ASN A 434 10.28 -19.12 0.87
N LEU A 435 9.62 -19.87 1.77
CA LEU A 435 8.49 -20.75 1.44
C LEU A 435 7.13 -20.02 1.53
N GLY A 436 7.12 -18.77 2.01
CA GLY A 436 5.92 -17.96 2.18
C GLY A 436 5.24 -18.09 3.54
N PHE A 437 5.79 -18.84 4.51
CA PHE A 437 5.24 -18.88 5.86
C PHE A 437 5.75 -17.69 6.67
N VAL A 438 4.87 -17.13 7.51
CA VAL A 438 5.24 -16.04 8.41
C VAL A 438 5.72 -16.57 9.75
N GLU A 439 6.90 -16.09 10.15
CA GLU A 439 7.64 -16.52 11.32
C GLU A 439 7.80 -15.39 12.32
N ILE A 440 7.89 -15.75 13.60
CA ILE A 440 7.96 -14.82 14.74
C ILE A 440 9.18 -15.17 15.59
N PRO A 441 9.92 -14.18 16.10
CA PRO A 441 11.06 -14.45 16.95
C PRO A 441 10.64 -14.80 18.40
N PHE A 442 11.32 -15.79 18.97
CA PHE A 442 11.21 -16.21 20.37
C PHE A 442 12.60 -16.36 21.01
N TYR A 443 12.68 -16.10 22.31
CA TYR A 443 13.81 -16.48 23.14
C TYR A 443 13.66 -17.91 23.62
N GLN A 444 14.70 -18.72 23.48
CA GLN A 444 14.75 -20.06 24.07
C GLN A 444 15.23 -19.98 25.52
N LEU A 445 14.49 -20.61 26.42
CA LEU A 445 14.81 -20.74 27.85
C LEU A 445 15.39 -22.15 28.10
N LYS A 446 16.60 -22.23 28.65
CA LYS A 446 17.19 -23.48 29.16
C LYS A 446 17.48 -23.31 30.64
N SER A 447 16.65 -23.92 31.50
CA SER A 447 16.61 -23.69 32.95
C SER A 447 16.33 -22.23 33.35
N LYS A 448 15.90 -22.00 34.59
CA LYS A 448 15.27 -20.75 35.10
C LYS A 448 16.01 -19.41 34.85
N ASN A 449 17.23 -19.42 34.30
CA ASN A 449 18.04 -18.23 34.06
C ASN A 449 18.19 -17.91 32.56
N LEU A 450 17.70 -16.75 32.15
CA LEU A 450 18.04 -16.10 30.88
C LEU A 450 19.56 -15.86 30.85
N LYS A 451 20.33 -16.71 30.14
CA LYS A 451 21.73 -16.40 29.84
C LYS A 451 21.76 -15.39 28.69
N ASN A 452 22.29 -14.19 28.95
CA ASN A 452 22.44 -13.06 28.02
C ASN A 452 23.39 -13.30 26.82
N GLY A 453 23.50 -14.53 26.32
CA GLY A 453 24.42 -14.91 25.23
C GLY A 453 23.81 -15.70 24.08
N TRP A 454 22.50 -16.01 24.11
CA TRP A 454 21.85 -16.81 23.06
C TRP A 454 20.96 -15.93 22.18
N GLY A 455 21.02 -16.16 20.86
CA GLY A 455 20.20 -15.46 19.87
C GLY A 455 18.72 -15.85 19.96
N PHE A 456 17.87 -15.07 19.28
CA PHE A 456 16.45 -15.40 19.10
C PHE A 456 16.27 -16.35 17.90
N PHE A 457 15.25 -17.20 17.97
CA PHE A 457 14.88 -18.12 16.89
C PHE A 457 13.52 -17.73 16.34
N TYR A 458 13.36 -17.84 15.02
CA TYR A 458 12.07 -17.61 14.40
C TYR A 458 11.33 -18.92 14.23
N LEU A 459 10.06 -18.94 14.63
CA LEU A 459 9.21 -20.11 14.59
C LEU A 459 8.01 -19.88 13.65
N THR A 460 7.72 -20.90 12.84
CA THR A 460 6.47 -21.00 12.06
C THR A 460 5.30 -21.41 12.97
N SER A 461 4.05 -21.25 12.50
CA SER A 461 2.86 -21.67 13.27
C SER A 461 2.89 -23.17 13.61
N LYS A 462 3.35 -23.99 12.67
CA LYS A 462 3.46 -25.45 12.89
C LYS A 462 4.46 -25.80 13.98
N GLN A 463 5.64 -25.19 13.92
CA GLN A 463 6.68 -25.40 14.94
C GLN A 463 6.24 -24.90 16.31
N GLU A 464 5.52 -23.78 16.33
CA GLU A 464 4.92 -23.23 17.55
C GLU A 464 3.94 -24.24 18.17
N GLU A 465 3.06 -24.86 17.38
CA GLU A 465 2.11 -25.87 17.87
C GLU A 465 2.77 -27.18 18.34
N GLU A 466 3.78 -27.66 17.61
CA GLU A 466 4.55 -28.86 18.00
C GLU A 466 5.24 -28.65 19.36
N ILE A 467 5.73 -27.43 19.61
CA ILE A 467 6.31 -27.01 20.89
C ILE A 467 5.21 -26.73 21.94
N SER A 468 4.05 -26.21 21.52
CA SER A 468 2.94 -25.81 22.41
C SER A 468 2.19 -26.97 23.02
N SER A 469 2.34 -28.19 22.50
CA SER A 469 1.92 -29.41 23.21
C SER A 469 2.58 -29.53 24.60
N LYS A 470 3.64 -28.74 24.86
CA LYS A 470 4.17 -28.54 26.21
C LYS A 470 4.05 -27.14 26.77
N VAL A 471 4.22 -26.02 26.04
CA VAL A 471 3.96 -24.67 26.62
C VAL A 471 3.72 -23.61 25.55
N LEU A 472 2.56 -22.95 25.63
CA LEU A 472 2.39 -21.53 25.28
C LEU A 472 1.31 -20.95 26.20
N ALA A 473 1.66 -19.84 26.86
CA ALA A 473 0.97 -19.29 28.00
C ALA A 473 -0.49 -18.87 27.70
N SER A 474 -1.45 -19.70 28.10
CA SER A 474 -2.57 -19.17 28.88
C SER A 474 -2.04 -18.89 30.30
N PHE A 475 -2.53 -17.85 30.95
CA PHE A 475 -2.09 -17.31 32.25
C PHE A 475 -2.14 -18.30 33.46
N LEU A 476 -2.25 -19.61 33.23
CA LEU A 476 -2.60 -20.63 34.22
C LEU A 476 -1.56 -21.74 34.42
N LEU A 477 -0.40 -21.71 33.74
CA LEU A 477 0.62 -22.76 33.87
C LEU A 477 1.74 -22.39 34.85
N SER A 478 2.23 -23.40 35.58
CA SER A 478 3.36 -23.29 36.50
C SER A 478 4.67 -22.96 35.76
N VAL A 479 5.52 -22.11 36.34
CA VAL A 479 6.75 -21.55 35.73
C VAL A 479 7.78 -22.62 35.28
N ASN A 480 7.64 -23.86 35.71
CA ASN A 480 8.65 -24.90 35.52
C ASN A 480 8.70 -25.53 34.11
N GLU A 481 7.75 -25.25 33.23
CA GLU A 481 7.66 -25.90 31.91
C GLU A 481 7.98 -24.97 30.71
N VAL A 482 8.28 -23.69 30.95
CA VAL A 482 8.39 -22.70 29.86
C VAL A 482 9.73 -22.77 29.12
N TYR A 483 9.71 -23.27 27.87
CA TYR A 483 10.89 -23.36 26.99
C TYR A 483 11.08 -22.17 26.05
N PHE A 484 10.02 -21.41 25.76
CA PHE A 484 10.08 -20.27 24.84
C PHE A 484 9.33 -19.06 25.41
N ARG A 485 9.88 -17.87 25.18
CA ARG A 485 9.28 -16.59 25.56
C ARG A 485 9.27 -15.63 24.38
N GLY A 486 8.16 -14.92 24.17
CA GLY A 486 8.08 -13.85 23.18
C GLY A 486 9.13 -12.76 23.41
N VAL A 487 9.58 -12.11 22.34
CA VAL A 487 10.65 -11.09 22.43
C VAL A 487 10.16 -9.81 23.12
N SER A 488 8.94 -9.38 22.80
CA SER A 488 8.37 -8.14 23.32
C SER A 488 6.84 -8.17 23.22
N PRO A 489 6.09 -7.51 24.12
CA PRO A 489 4.63 -7.40 24.04
C PRO A 489 4.13 -6.78 22.73
N ILE A 490 4.89 -5.83 22.18
CA ILE A 490 4.57 -5.14 20.92
C ILE A 490 4.61 -6.10 19.71
N GLN A 491 5.20 -7.30 19.86
CA GLN A 491 5.29 -8.25 18.76
C GLN A 491 3.93 -8.61 18.15
N ALA A 492 2.86 -8.55 18.95
CA ALA A 492 1.50 -8.91 18.54
C ALA A 492 0.83 -7.87 17.62
N ILE A 493 1.30 -6.62 17.63
CA ILE A 493 0.64 -5.49 16.97
C ILE A 493 1.43 -4.99 15.76
N SER A 494 0.77 -4.21 14.90
CA SER A 494 1.39 -3.58 13.73
C SER A 494 2.10 -2.27 14.08
N LEU A 495 2.85 -1.75 13.10
CA LEU A 495 3.57 -0.46 13.19
C LEU A 495 2.67 0.73 13.53
N ALA A 496 1.51 0.86 12.87
CA ALA A 496 0.61 1.99 13.11
C ALA A 496 -0.03 1.91 14.50
N THR A 497 -0.35 0.69 14.94
CA THR A 497 -0.92 0.41 16.27
C THR A 497 0.09 0.70 17.36
N SER A 498 1.37 0.35 17.14
CA SER A 498 2.45 0.54 18.11
C SER A 498 2.89 2.00 18.32
N LEU A 499 2.37 2.94 17.53
CA LEU A 499 2.60 4.39 17.69
C LEU A 499 1.62 5.07 18.65
N ILE A 500 0.64 4.33 19.17
CA ILE A 500 -0.35 4.82 20.12
C ILE A 500 0.22 4.59 21.54
N PRO A 501 0.51 5.64 22.31
CA PRO A 501 0.98 5.50 23.69
C PRO A 501 -0.16 5.01 24.59
N PHE A 502 0.16 4.41 25.75
CA PHE A 502 -0.85 3.90 26.69
C PHE A 502 -1.91 3.02 26.03
N LEU A 503 -1.49 2.21 25.06
CA LEU A 503 -2.36 1.43 24.20
C LEU A 503 -3.34 0.57 25.01
N GLU A 504 -2.85 -0.03 26.09
CA GLU A 504 -3.55 -0.91 27.01
C GLU A 504 -4.75 -0.24 27.71
N HIS A 505 -4.80 1.09 27.75
CA HIS A 505 -5.90 1.89 28.34
C HIS A 505 -6.99 2.25 27.32
N ASN A 506 -7.02 1.58 26.16
CA ASN A 506 -7.97 1.87 25.09
C ASN A 506 -8.69 0.60 24.61
N ASP A 507 -9.99 0.73 24.32
CA ASP A 507 -10.74 -0.30 23.62
C ASP A 507 -10.16 -0.57 22.21
N ALA A 508 -10.13 -1.84 21.80
CA ALA A 508 -9.54 -2.27 20.55
C ALA A 508 -10.18 -1.61 19.31
N ASN A 509 -11.49 -1.34 19.34
CA ASN A 509 -12.17 -0.68 18.21
C ASN A 509 -11.70 0.77 18.05
N ARG A 510 -11.40 1.45 19.17
CA ARG A 510 -10.87 2.83 19.14
C ARG A 510 -9.42 2.87 18.73
N VAL A 511 -8.64 1.87 19.13
CA VAL A 511 -7.27 1.71 18.64
C VAL A 511 -7.24 1.48 17.12
N LEU A 512 -8.14 0.63 16.59
CA LEU A 512 -8.28 0.41 15.15
C LEU A 512 -8.51 1.75 14.44
N MET A 513 -9.46 2.55 14.91
CA MET A 513 -9.72 3.89 14.40
C MET A 513 -8.47 4.79 14.48
N GLY A 514 -7.78 4.82 15.61
CA GLY A 514 -6.56 5.60 15.82
C GLY A 514 -5.41 5.22 14.88
N SER A 515 -5.18 3.92 14.68
CA SER A 515 -4.19 3.40 13.73
C SER A 515 -4.52 3.80 12.28
N ASN A 516 -5.80 3.75 11.91
CA ASN A 516 -6.29 4.13 10.59
C ASN A 516 -6.17 5.64 10.35
N MET A 517 -6.47 6.46 11.36
CA MET A 517 -6.43 7.92 11.28
C MET A 517 -5.01 8.47 11.16
N GLN A 518 -4.03 7.84 11.81
CA GLN A 518 -2.62 8.22 11.65
C GLN A 518 -2.15 8.10 10.19
N ARG A 519 -2.63 7.12 9.42
CA ARG A 519 -2.34 6.99 7.98
C ARG A 519 -3.00 8.08 7.13
N GLN A 520 -4.06 8.71 7.64
CA GLN A 520 -4.77 9.80 6.96
C GLN A 520 -4.23 11.18 7.34
N ALA A 521 -3.25 11.27 8.26
CA ALA A 521 -2.71 12.53 8.74
C ALA A 521 -1.91 13.25 7.65
N VAL A 522 -2.27 14.49 7.35
CA VAL A 522 -1.62 15.29 6.29
C VAL A 522 -0.34 15.92 6.83
N PRO A 523 0.78 15.93 6.07
CA PRO A 523 1.99 16.64 6.45
C PRO A 523 1.70 18.14 6.60
N LEU A 524 2.05 18.67 7.77
CA LEU A 524 1.94 20.07 8.09
C LEU A 524 3.11 20.86 7.47
N VAL A 525 2.95 22.17 7.30
CA VAL A 525 4.04 23.05 6.87
C VAL A 525 5.19 23.03 7.88
N THR A 526 4.84 23.00 9.17
CA THR A 526 5.78 22.87 10.29
C THR A 526 5.51 21.57 11.03
N SER A 527 6.49 20.68 11.03
CA SER A 527 6.40 19.37 11.69
C SER A 527 6.79 19.47 13.17
N TYR A 528 5.95 18.94 14.06
CA TYR A 528 6.20 18.90 15.50
C TYR A 528 6.37 17.45 15.97
N LYS A 529 7.37 17.20 16.82
CA LYS A 529 7.54 15.90 17.46
C LYS A 529 6.49 15.71 18.55
N PRO A 530 5.94 14.51 18.74
CA PRO A 530 5.09 14.24 19.91
C PRO A 530 5.92 14.35 21.20
N ILE A 531 5.40 15.05 22.21
CA ILE A 531 6.01 15.09 23.56
C ILE A 531 5.97 13.68 24.17
N VAL A 532 4.85 12.98 23.98
CA VAL A 532 4.64 11.60 24.42
C VAL A 532 4.69 10.69 23.20
N GLY A 533 5.83 10.05 22.95
CA GLY A 533 6.02 9.08 21.86
C GLY A 533 6.09 7.64 22.37
N THR A 534 6.27 6.68 21.44
CA THR A 534 6.54 5.27 21.79
C THR A 534 7.99 4.85 21.52
N GLY A 535 8.77 5.70 20.84
CA GLY A 535 10.16 5.45 20.45
C GLY A 535 10.28 4.80 19.06
N LEU A 536 9.19 4.28 18.50
CA LEU A 536 9.16 3.65 17.17
C LEU A 536 9.06 4.67 16.03
N GLU A 537 8.80 5.94 16.32
CA GLU A 537 8.71 7.05 15.37
C GLU A 537 10.00 7.17 14.53
N SER A 538 11.16 6.98 15.16
CA SER A 538 12.47 7.04 14.50
C SER A 538 12.69 5.90 13.51
N ILE A 539 12.27 4.69 13.88
CA ILE A 539 12.38 3.47 13.05
C ILE A 539 11.47 3.60 11.84
N ILE A 540 10.26 4.10 12.02
CA ILE A 540 9.29 4.29 10.94
C ILE A 540 9.75 5.39 9.99
N ALA A 541 10.25 6.52 10.51
CA ALA A 541 10.80 7.58 9.67
C ALA A 541 11.98 7.09 8.82
N TYR A 542 12.88 6.27 9.41
CA TYR A 542 14.02 5.64 8.73
C TYR A 542 13.56 4.71 7.61
N SER A 543 12.67 3.76 7.92
CA SER A 543 12.25 2.75 6.96
C SER A 543 11.27 3.27 5.91
N GLY A 544 10.59 4.39 6.16
CA GLY A 544 9.70 5.02 5.20
C GLY A 544 10.42 5.62 3.99
N GLY A 545 11.74 5.83 4.06
CA GLY A 545 12.50 6.44 2.96
C GLY A 545 12.15 7.92 2.72
N SER A 546 11.48 8.54 3.69
CA SER A 546 11.14 9.97 3.69
C SER A 546 12.31 10.86 4.10
N MET A 547 13.23 10.31 4.88
CA MET A 547 14.46 10.98 5.31
C MET A 547 15.61 10.68 4.37
N LEU A 548 16.53 11.63 4.24
CA LEU A 548 17.78 11.44 3.53
C LEU A 548 18.89 11.11 4.53
N LEU A 549 19.53 9.95 4.37
CA LEU A 549 20.59 9.46 5.27
C LEU A 549 21.92 9.35 4.54
N SER A 550 23.01 9.54 5.28
CA SER A 550 24.34 9.41 4.70
C SER A 550 24.74 7.95 4.49
N ARG A 551 25.18 7.60 3.28
CA ARG A 551 25.68 6.24 2.96
C ARG A 551 27.13 6.02 3.42
N GLU A 552 27.88 7.10 3.57
CA GLU A 552 29.31 7.11 3.90
C GLU A 552 29.59 8.11 5.03
N SER A 553 30.74 8.02 5.68
CA SER A 553 31.13 9.02 6.69
C SER A 553 32.02 10.09 6.03
N GLY A 554 31.87 11.35 6.42
CA GLY A 554 32.61 12.44 5.80
C GLY A 554 32.25 13.82 6.35
N PHE A 555 32.87 14.87 5.80
CA PHE A 555 32.57 16.26 6.13
C PHE A 555 31.65 16.89 5.09
N ILE A 556 30.77 17.77 5.53
CA ILE A 556 29.89 18.52 4.63
C ILE A 556 30.62 19.69 3.99
N GLU A 557 30.72 19.66 2.68
CA GLU A 557 31.31 20.75 1.89
C GLU A 557 30.28 21.85 1.62
N GLU A 558 29.07 21.47 1.19
CA GLU A 558 28.01 22.39 0.78
C GLU A 558 26.64 21.89 1.25
N VAL A 559 25.84 22.79 1.82
CA VAL A 559 24.41 22.57 2.12
C VAL A 559 23.62 23.67 1.43
N ASN A 560 22.69 23.28 0.56
CA ASN A 560 21.70 24.19 0.01
C ASN A 560 20.32 23.51 -0.06
N SER A 561 19.28 24.21 -0.51
CA SER A 561 17.91 23.68 -0.57
C SER A 561 17.68 22.62 -1.66
N LYS A 562 18.63 22.44 -2.57
CA LYS A 562 18.53 21.50 -3.71
C LYS A 562 19.42 20.27 -3.55
N ARG A 563 20.58 20.40 -2.89
CA ARG A 563 21.58 19.34 -2.75
C ARG A 563 22.44 19.53 -1.50
N ILE A 564 22.99 18.41 -1.04
CA ILE A 564 24.00 18.33 0.02
C ILE A 564 25.22 17.64 -0.57
N VAL A 565 26.40 18.23 -0.42
CA VAL A 565 27.67 17.69 -0.92
C VAL A 565 28.51 17.24 0.27
N LEU A 566 28.83 15.95 0.30
CA LEU A 566 29.63 15.29 1.32
C LEU A 566 30.99 14.93 0.72
N ASN A 567 32.07 15.35 1.36
CA ASN A 567 33.42 14.91 1.03
C ASN A 567 33.74 13.65 1.85
N THR A 568 33.95 12.53 1.16
CA THR A 568 34.16 11.21 1.79
C THR A 568 35.59 10.73 1.57
N TRP A 569 36.09 10.00 2.57
CA TRP A 569 37.38 9.31 2.49
C TRP A 569 37.14 7.80 2.57
N PRO A 570 37.15 7.09 1.43
CA PRO A 570 36.93 5.66 1.41
C PRO A 570 38.06 4.94 2.18
N GLY A 571 37.74 4.37 3.34
CA GLY A 571 38.67 3.57 4.16
C GLY A 571 38.74 3.90 5.65
N LEU A 572 38.16 5.01 6.11
CA LEU A 572 38.06 5.34 7.54
C LEU A 572 36.95 4.52 8.22
N ASN A 573 37.26 3.27 8.57
CA ASN A 573 36.41 2.50 9.48
C ASN A 573 36.55 3.09 10.90
N PRO A 574 35.46 3.57 11.55
CA PRO A 574 35.54 4.38 12.77
C PRO A 574 36.10 3.62 13.98
N ILE A 575 36.08 2.28 13.95
CA ILE A 575 36.55 1.45 15.08
C ILE A 575 38.07 1.60 15.30
N LYS A 576 38.85 2.03 14.31
CA LYS A 576 40.29 2.29 14.49
C LYS A 576 40.65 3.76 14.78
N VAL A 577 39.70 4.69 14.62
CA VAL A 577 39.98 6.13 14.72
C VAL A 577 39.81 6.64 16.15
N LEU A 578 38.90 6.04 16.93
CA LEU A 578 38.70 6.39 18.34
C LEU A 578 39.84 5.92 19.27
N ASP A 579 40.59 4.88 18.87
CA ASP A 579 41.72 4.34 19.65
C ASP A 579 43.06 5.06 19.41
N LYS A 580 43.15 5.94 18.41
CA LYS A 580 44.38 6.68 18.10
C LYS A 580 44.16 8.17 18.26
N LYS A 581 44.32 8.66 19.50
CA LYS A 581 44.50 10.08 19.84
C LYS A 581 45.52 10.81 18.94
N SER A 582 46.44 10.08 18.31
CA SER A 582 47.44 10.63 17.38
C SER A 582 46.88 11.10 16.03
N TYR A 583 45.72 10.60 15.55
CA TYR A 583 45.19 11.02 14.26
C TYR A 583 44.61 12.45 14.32
N TRP A 584 43.95 12.79 15.43
CA TRP A 584 43.44 14.14 15.70
C TRP A 584 44.55 15.16 15.95
N GLU A 585 45.65 14.78 16.63
CA GLU A 585 46.81 15.66 16.84
C GLU A 585 47.56 15.96 15.53
N ILE A 586 47.67 14.99 14.61
CA ILE A 586 48.30 15.19 13.30
C ILE A 586 47.42 16.02 12.37
N PHE A 587 46.10 15.83 12.40
CA PHE A 587 45.14 16.62 11.61
C PHE A 587 45.03 18.07 12.11
N SER A 588 45.09 18.27 13.44
CA SER A 588 45.04 19.61 14.07
C SER A 588 46.29 20.47 13.84
N LYS A 589 47.45 19.87 13.51
CA LYS A 589 48.69 20.62 13.24
C LYS A 589 48.73 21.31 11.87
N ASN A 590 47.91 20.88 10.91
CA ASN A 590 47.96 21.39 9.53
C ASN A 590 46.86 22.42 9.19
N LEU A 591 46.02 22.80 10.15
CA LEU A 591 45.05 23.87 9.98
C LEU A 591 45.35 24.98 10.99
N LYS A 592 46.25 25.89 10.61
CA LYS A 592 46.34 27.22 11.22
C LYS A 592 45.05 27.98 10.90
N PHE A 593 43.96 27.73 11.63
CA PHE A 593 42.87 28.68 11.82
C PHE A 593 41.95 28.17 12.95
N TYR A 594 41.63 29.06 13.89
CA TYR A 594 40.79 28.89 15.09
C TYR A 594 41.50 28.48 16.39
N SER A 595 42.27 29.42 16.91
CA SER A 595 42.63 29.58 18.32
C SER A 595 41.46 30.02 19.23
N LEU A 596 40.19 29.88 18.82
CA LEU A 596 39.03 30.39 19.57
C LEU A 596 38.15 29.34 20.26
N ILE A 597 38.44 28.03 20.12
CA ILE A 597 37.62 26.95 20.72
C ILE A 597 38.21 26.46 22.06
N LYS A 598 39.20 27.16 22.62
CA LYS A 598 39.86 26.73 23.85
C LYS A 598 39.17 27.15 25.16
N GLU A 599 38.08 27.92 25.11
CA GLU A 599 37.45 28.44 26.33
C GLU A 599 36.11 27.79 26.73
N THR A 600 35.50 26.91 25.93
CA THR A 600 34.09 26.51 26.20
C THR A 600 33.83 25.05 26.56
N VAL A 601 34.83 24.17 26.69
CA VAL A 601 34.55 22.72 26.92
C VAL A 601 35.21 22.13 28.18
N LEU A 602 35.69 22.97 29.10
CA LEU A 602 36.06 22.54 30.45
C LEU A 602 34.88 22.69 31.41
N HIS A 603 33.92 21.75 31.35
CA HIS A 603 33.32 21.22 32.57
C HIS A 603 32.96 19.75 32.38
N SER A 604 33.91 18.95 32.86
CA SER A 604 33.98 17.51 32.91
C SER A 604 32.98 16.88 33.89
N TYR A 605 32.22 15.89 33.41
CA TYR A 605 31.74 14.77 34.21
C TYR A 605 32.66 13.57 33.97
N LEU A 606 33.80 13.52 34.68
CA LEU A 606 34.64 12.32 34.78
C LEU A 606 35.20 12.21 36.21
N PHE A 607 34.31 11.86 37.13
CA PHE A 607 34.69 11.32 38.44
C PHE A 607 34.58 9.80 38.38
N SER A 608 35.70 9.11 38.18
CA SER A 608 36.04 7.83 38.86
C SER A 608 37.28 7.19 38.23
N ARG A 609 38.16 6.68 39.10
CA ARG A 609 39.39 5.90 38.87
C ARG A 609 40.70 6.69 38.76
N ARG A 610 41.14 7.25 39.90
CA ARG A 610 42.55 7.51 40.22
C ARG A 610 43.10 6.37 41.08
N LYS A 611 43.99 5.54 40.53
CA LYS A 611 45.07 4.83 41.27
C LYS A 611 46.10 4.09 40.41
N ILE A 612 45.93 3.99 39.09
CA ILE A 612 46.87 3.26 38.21
C ILE A 612 47.92 4.18 37.55
N PHE A 613 47.78 5.51 37.61
CA PHE A 613 48.61 6.44 36.83
C PHE A 613 49.78 7.11 37.57
N LYS A 614 50.17 6.63 38.77
CA LYS A 614 51.33 7.20 39.50
C LYS A 614 52.63 6.41 39.36
N SER A 615 52.64 5.19 38.82
CA SER A 615 53.87 4.39 38.65
C SER A 615 54.44 4.41 37.22
N LEU A 616 53.71 4.94 36.23
CA LEU A 616 54.11 4.88 34.81
C LEU A 616 54.80 6.16 34.30
N SER A 617 54.95 7.21 35.10
CA SER A 617 55.51 8.50 34.65
C SER A 617 57.01 8.69 34.88
N SER A 618 57.71 7.78 35.57
CA SER A 618 59.15 7.94 35.82
C SER A 618 60.04 7.24 34.78
N ASN A 619 59.59 6.16 34.13
CA ASN A 619 60.40 5.42 33.16
C ASN A 619 60.28 5.90 31.71
N PHE A 620 59.35 6.82 31.40
CA PHE A 620 59.15 7.28 30.02
C PHE A 620 60.04 8.47 29.60
N ILE A 621 60.69 9.14 30.56
CA ILE A 621 61.44 10.38 30.28
C ILE A 621 62.92 10.11 29.93
N LYS A 622 63.46 8.91 30.16
CA LYS A 622 64.89 8.62 29.86
C LYS A 622 65.18 8.03 28.47
N ASN A 623 64.18 7.65 27.67
CA ASN A 623 64.40 7.02 26.36
C ASN A 623 64.12 7.94 25.14
N LYS A 624 64.27 9.26 25.29
CA LYS A 624 63.95 10.21 24.22
C LYS A 624 65.12 10.63 23.32
N THR A 625 66.32 10.05 23.45
CA THR A 625 67.52 10.50 22.71
C THR A 625 68.18 9.47 21.80
N LYS A 626 67.52 8.35 21.44
CA LYS A 626 68.11 7.35 20.52
C LYS A 626 67.16 6.77 19.47
N ILE A 627 66.21 7.56 18.98
CA ILE A 627 65.39 7.21 17.80
C ILE A 627 65.37 8.39 16.82
N GLU A 628 66.56 8.80 16.39
CA GLU A 628 66.72 9.52 15.12
C GLU A 628 67.44 8.59 14.13
N LYS A 629 66.97 8.61 12.88
CA LYS A 629 67.42 7.80 11.73
C LYS A 629 66.84 6.39 11.61
N LYS A 630 65.55 6.32 11.26
CA LYS A 630 65.01 5.47 10.16
C LYS A 630 63.50 5.73 9.97
N SER A 631 63.13 6.97 9.64
CA SER A 631 61.81 7.23 9.06
C SER A 631 61.86 6.86 7.57
N LYS A 632 61.60 5.58 7.25
CA LYS A 632 61.14 5.24 5.91
C LYS A 632 59.93 6.14 5.63
N LYS A 633 59.98 6.94 4.55
CA LYS A 633 58.82 7.62 4.00
C LYS A 633 57.78 6.54 3.67
N ILE A 634 56.86 6.28 4.60
CA ILE A 634 55.65 5.55 4.31
C ILE A 634 54.83 6.50 3.44
N PHE A 635 54.88 6.28 2.13
CA PHE A 635 53.92 6.85 1.20
C PHE A 635 52.54 6.33 1.64
N ILE A 636 51.80 7.13 2.40
CA ILE A 636 50.37 6.92 2.54
C ILE A 636 49.80 7.30 1.17
N PRO A 637 49.14 6.37 0.44
CA PRO A 637 48.52 6.74 -0.81
C PRO A 637 47.53 7.86 -0.51
N PHE A 638 47.63 8.97 -1.25
CA PHE A 638 46.65 10.06 -1.23
C PHE A 638 45.25 9.43 -1.19
N LEU A 639 44.57 9.51 -0.04
CA LEU A 639 43.19 9.07 0.07
C LEU A 639 42.43 9.91 -0.95
N LYS A 640 41.97 9.27 -2.01
CA LYS A 640 41.23 9.92 -3.09
C LYS A 640 39.96 10.51 -2.46
N GLU A 641 39.91 11.83 -2.34
CA GLU A 641 38.69 12.54 -1.94
C GLU A 641 37.60 12.18 -2.94
N ASP A 642 36.54 11.53 -2.48
CA ASP A 642 35.37 11.23 -3.28
C ASP A 642 34.23 12.14 -2.84
N ARG A 643 33.62 12.83 -3.79
CA ARG A 643 32.52 13.77 -3.52
C ARG A 643 31.21 13.06 -3.75
N LYS A 644 30.44 12.83 -2.69
CA LYS A 644 29.07 12.31 -2.77
C LYS A 644 28.07 13.45 -2.77
N VAL A 645 27.30 13.56 -3.84
CA VAL A 645 26.21 14.54 -3.98
C VAL A 645 24.88 13.85 -3.69
N TYR A 646 24.13 14.42 -2.75
CA TYR A 646 22.77 14.00 -2.44
C TYR A 646 21.78 15.08 -2.90
N ASN A 647 20.88 14.73 -3.81
CA ASN A 647 19.84 15.64 -4.28
C ASN A 647 18.62 15.63 -3.34
N LEU A 648 18.14 16.81 -2.98
CA LEU A 648 16.96 17.00 -2.15
C LEU A 648 15.70 17.04 -3.02
N LYS A 649 14.62 16.42 -2.53
CA LYS A 649 13.31 16.52 -3.15
C LYS A 649 12.70 17.87 -2.77
N SER A 650 12.38 18.71 -3.75
CA SER A 650 11.74 20.01 -3.52
C SER A 650 10.35 20.06 -4.15
N PHE A 651 9.35 20.44 -3.35
CA PHE A 651 7.96 20.66 -3.78
C PHE A 651 7.36 19.59 -4.71
N GLN A 652 7.59 18.32 -4.41
CA GLN A 652 7.05 17.22 -5.20
C GLN A 652 5.61 16.90 -4.79
N ARG A 653 4.78 16.59 -5.78
CA ARG A 653 3.42 16.11 -5.59
C ARG A 653 3.41 14.62 -5.21
N SER A 654 2.68 14.26 -4.16
CA SER A 654 2.35 12.86 -3.85
C SER A 654 1.14 12.35 -4.64
N ASN A 655 0.89 11.03 -4.62
CA ASN A 655 -0.32 10.45 -5.22
C ASN A 655 -1.62 11.11 -4.71
N GLN A 656 -1.72 11.37 -3.40
CA GLN A 656 -2.87 11.99 -2.72
C GLN A 656 -2.81 13.53 -2.73
N SER A 657 -1.99 14.13 -3.60
CA SER A 657 -1.83 15.58 -3.76
C SER A 657 -1.31 16.31 -2.50
N THR A 658 -0.61 15.61 -1.61
CA THR A 658 0.14 16.19 -0.49
C THR A 658 1.56 16.58 -0.92
N LEU A 659 2.24 17.37 -0.07
CA LEU A 659 3.60 17.85 -0.31
C LEU A 659 4.66 16.81 0.10
N ILE A 660 5.59 16.50 -0.81
CA ILE A 660 6.84 15.79 -0.53
C ILE A 660 7.99 16.79 -0.69
N ASN A 661 8.64 17.14 0.42
CA ASN A 661 9.72 18.11 0.49
C ASN A 661 10.79 17.62 1.48
N HIS A 662 12.06 17.87 1.17
CA HIS A 662 13.17 17.62 2.08
C HIS A 662 13.69 18.93 2.67
N PHE A 663 14.01 18.90 3.96
CA PHE A 663 14.60 20.02 4.70
C PHE A 663 15.97 19.61 5.22
N PRO A 664 17.07 20.26 4.80
CA PRO A 664 18.40 19.94 5.31
C PRO A 664 18.47 20.23 6.82
N VAL A 665 19.00 19.28 7.58
CA VAL A 665 19.16 19.40 9.05
C VAL A 665 20.59 19.79 9.42
N VAL A 666 21.53 19.36 8.58
CA VAL A 666 22.98 19.47 8.80
C VAL A 666 23.55 20.82 8.39
N GLN A 667 24.70 21.17 8.96
CA GLN A 667 25.41 22.43 8.72
C GLN A 667 26.74 22.24 7.96
N LYS A 668 27.18 23.26 7.23
CA LYS A 668 28.45 23.23 6.50
C LYS A 668 29.62 22.96 7.47
N LYS A 669 30.55 22.08 7.08
CA LYS A 669 31.70 21.57 7.87
C LYS A 669 31.35 20.63 9.04
N GLU A 670 30.10 20.21 9.19
CA GLU A 670 29.73 19.18 10.15
C GLU A 670 30.30 17.81 9.71
N TRP A 671 30.74 16.99 10.66
CA TRP A 671 31.14 15.60 10.40
C TRP A 671 29.92 14.70 10.55
N ILE A 672 29.67 13.89 9.54
CA ILE A 672 28.54 12.95 9.53
C ILE A 672 29.04 11.52 9.52
N PHE A 673 28.40 10.69 10.34
CA PHE A 673 28.60 9.24 10.31
C PHE A 673 27.72 8.55 9.28
N ARG A 674 28.19 7.41 8.78
CA ARG A 674 27.36 6.53 7.95
C ARG A 674 26.08 6.15 8.71
N GLY A 675 24.93 6.43 8.09
CA GLY A 675 23.58 6.17 8.62
C GLY A 675 22.92 7.37 9.31
N GLU A 676 23.64 8.48 9.49
CA GLU A 676 23.12 9.68 10.14
C GLU A 676 22.29 10.55 9.19
N LEU A 677 21.42 11.37 9.77
CA LEU A 677 20.42 12.18 9.07
C LEU A 677 21.06 13.38 8.36
N LEU A 678 20.79 13.51 7.06
CA LEU A 678 21.17 14.68 6.25
C LEU A 678 20.01 15.67 6.13
N ALA A 679 18.82 15.16 5.85
CA ALA A 679 17.62 15.95 5.65
C ALA A 679 16.36 15.22 6.13
N ASP A 680 15.47 15.97 6.77
CA ASP A 680 14.12 15.54 7.14
C ASP A 680 13.18 15.61 5.93
N GLY A 681 12.09 14.84 5.96
CA GLY A 681 10.99 14.91 5.00
C GLY A 681 9.81 15.77 5.49
N SER A 682 8.73 15.83 4.72
CA SER A 682 7.54 16.67 5.03
C SER A 682 6.81 16.31 6.34
N ALA A 683 6.97 15.09 6.84
CA ALA A 683 6.32 14.61 8.06
C ALA A 683 7.33 14.00 9.04
N THR A 684 8.58 14.49 9.00
CA THR A 684 9.59 14.14 9.99
C THR A 684 10.19 15.39 10.60
N LYS A 685 10.71 15.25 11.82
CA LYS A 685 11.46 16.29 12.50
C LYS A 685 12.62 15.63 13.24
N ASN A 686 13.84 16.11 13.05
CA ASN A 686 15.09 15.58 13.60
C ASN A 686 15.09 14.03 13.71
N GLY A 687 14.77 13.34 12.61
CA GLY A 687 14.86 11.88 12.56
C GLY A 687 13.64 11.10 13.07
N GLU A 688 12.60 11.76 13.57
CA GLU A 688 11.39 11.13 14.12
C GLU A 688 10.15 11.51 13.30
N LEU A 689 9.18 10.60 13.24
CA LEU A 689 7.89 10.82 12.59
C LEU A 689 7.08 11.90 13.32
N ALA A 690 6.59 12.87 12.56
CA ALA A 690 5.89 14.07 13.03
C ALA A 690 4.64 14.31 12.17
N LEU A 691 3.53 13.64 12.53
CA LEU A 691 2.24 13.69 11.81
C LEU A 691 1.29 14.83 12.25
N GLY A 692 1.57 15.48 13.38
CA GLY A 692 0.64 16.42 14.03
C GLY A 692 1.34 17.47 14.85
N ALA A 693 0.63 18.00 15.85
CA ALA A 693 1.12 19.02 16.76
C ALA A 693 0.68 18.74 18.21
N ASN A 694 1.52 19.15 19.18
CA ASN A 694 1.14 19.12 20.60
C ASN A 694 0.33 20.38 20.89
N ILE A 695 -0.90 20.20 21.37
CA ILE A 695 -1.88 21.28 21.55
C ILE A 695 -2.39 21.27 22.99
N LEU A 696 -2.61 22.45 23.58
CA LEU A 696 -3.21 22.58 24.90
C LEU A 696 -4.72 22.30 24.82
N VAL A 697 -5.16 21.21 25.43
CA VAL A 697 -6.53 20.71 25.39
C VAL A 697 -7.18 20.84 26.76
N ALA A 698 -8.45 21.26 26.80
CA ALA A 698 -9.33 21.15 27.97
C ALA A 698 -10.49 20.20 27.70
N TYR A 699 -10.79 19.33 28.67
CA TYR A 699 -11.92 18.41 28.61
C TYR A 699 -13.13 18.98 29.37
N MET A 700 -13.92 19.80 28.69
CA MET A 700 -15.14 20.42 29.23
C MET A 700 -16.19 20.60 28.15
N SER A 701 -17.46 20.81 28.52
CA SER A 701 -18.49 21.21 27.55
C SER A 701 -18.44 22.72 27.32
N TRP A 702 -18.78 23.17 26.11
CA TRP A 702 -18.76 24.58 25.75
C TRP A 702 -19.97 24.95 24.88
N GLU A 703 -21.04 25.48 25.51
CA GLU A 703 -22.25 26.03 24.87
C GLU A 703 -22.90 25.12 23.79
N GLY A 704 -22.68 23.80 23.86
CA GLY A 704 -23.11 22.86 22.82
C GLY A 704 -22.29 22.88 21.53
N TYR A 705 -21.30 23.77 21.38
CA TYR A 705 -20.43 23.80 20.20
C TYR A 705 -19.58 22.53 20.08
N ASN A 706 -19.22 21.89 21.19
CA ASN A 706 -18.54 20.60 21.20
C ASN A 706 -19.49 19.43 21.51
N PHE A 707 -20.76 19.52 21.12
CA PHE A 707 -21.69 18.40 21.26
C PHE A 707 -21.21 17.16 20.49
N GLU A 708 -21.37 15.98 21.11
CA GLU A 708 -20.86 14.69 20.61
C GLU A 708 -19.37 14.72 20.22
N ASP A 709 -19.09 14.77 18.92
CA ASP A 709 -17.77 14.74 18.28
C ASP A 709 -17.34 16.09 17.71
N ALA A 710 -18.12 17.13 17.93
CA ALA A 710 -17.75 18.46 17.53
C ALA A 710 -16.57 18.97 18.38
N ILE A 711 -15.68 19.74 17.77
CA ILE A 711 -14.49 20.30 18.42
C ILE A 711 -14.48 21.80 18.25
N VAL A 712 -14.21 22.50 19.35
CA VAL A 712 -13.99 23.94 19.37
C VAL A 712 -12.49 24.20 19.36
N ILE A 713 -12.05 25.12 18.50
CA ILE A 713 -10.65 25.50 18.36
C ILE A 713 -10.44 27.00 18.56
N SER A 714 -9.27 27.38 19.05
CA SER A 714 -8.82 28.76 19.15
C SER A 714 -8.34 29.30 17.81
N GLU A 715 -8.59 30.59 17.56
CA GLU A 715 -8.05 31.34 16.42
C GLU A 715 -6.51 31.38 16.41
N SER A 716 -5.86 31.27 17.57
CA SER A 716 -4.40 31.23 17.72
C SER A 716 -3.77 30.14 16.85
N LEU A 717 -4.45 29.00 16.69
CA LEU A 717 -3.99 27.88 15.86
C LEU A 717 -3.93 28.24 14.37
N ILE A 718 -4.86 29.08 13.91
CA ILE A 718 -4.91 29.58 12.53
C ILE A 718 -3.83 30.65 12.35
N ARG A 719 -3.73 31.60 13.27
CA ARG A 719 -2.76 32.70 13.24
C ARG A 719 -1.31 32.19 13.23
N LYS A 720 -1.01 31.19 14.08
CA LYS A 720 0.31 30.53 14.17
C LYS A 720 0.59 29.53 13.04
N ASN A 721 -0.38 29.29 12.14
CA ASN A 721 -0.31 28.31 11.05
C ASN A 721 -0.03 26.85 11.49
N ILE A 722 -0.38 26.44 12.71
CA ILE A 722 -0.02 25.11 13.26
C ILE A 722 -0.61 23.97 12.42
N PHE A 723 -1.92 24.02 12.13
CA PHE A 723 -2.64 23.02 11.32
C PHE A 723 -2.76 23.41 9.84
N THR A 724 -1.68 23.95 9.27
CA THR A 724 -1.64 24.33 7.86
C THR A 724 -0.91 23.29 7.03
N SER A 725 -1.49 22.89 5.90
CA SER A 725 -0.91 21.94 4.95
C SER A 725 -0.78 22.55 3.56
N ILE A 726 0.14 22.03 2.75
CA ILE A 726 0.29 22.40 1.34
C ILE A 726 -0.19 21.23 0.48
N HIS A 727 -1.09 21.52 -0.44
CA HIS A 727 -1.61 20.56 -1.41
C HIS A 727 -1.17 20.96 -2.82
N ILE A 728 -0.73 20.00 -3.62
CA ILE A 728 -0.30 20.23 -4.99
C ILE A 728 -1.26 19.52 -5.94
N GLU A 729 -2.07 20.30 -6.63
CA GLU A 729 -3.00 19.83 -7.65
C GLU A 729 -2.34 19.80 -9.02
N LYS A 730 -2.72 18.81 -9.82
CA LYS A 730 -2.20 18.61 -11.18
C LYS A 730 -3.35 18.70 -12.17
N PHE A 731 -3.36 19.75 -12.97
CA PHE A 731 -4.31 19.92 -14.07
C PHE A 731 -3.67 19.44 -15.36
N VAL A 732 -4.35 18.56 -16.09
CA VAL A 732 -3.85 17.98 -17.34
C VAL A 732 -4.78 18.33 -18.47
N THR A 733 -4.23 18.81 -19.58
CA THR A 733 -4.99 19.02 -20.81
C THR A 733 -4.25 18.42 -22.00
N LYS A 734 -4.97 17.67 -22.83
CA LYS A 734 -4.45 17.07 -24.07
C LYS A 734 -5.00 17.81 -25.27
N LEU A 735 -4.17 18.01 -26.28
CA LEU A 735 -4.56 18.60 -27.55
C LEU A 735 -5.12 17.49 -28.41
N GLY A 736 -6.42 17.58 -28.69
CA GLY A 736 -7.12 16.64 -29.53
C GLY A 736 -6.86 16.89 -31.01
N GLN A 737 -6.92 15.82 -31.80
CA GLN A 737 -7.10 15.93 -33.23
C GLN A 737 -8.58 15.74 -33.52
N THR A 738 -9.23 16.79 -34.02
CA THR A 738 -10.60 16.70 -34.52
C THR A 738 -10.57 16.29 -35.99
N PRO A 739 -11.69 15.82 -36.57
CA PRO A 739 -11.79 15.57 -38.01
C PRO A 739 -11.46 16.80 -38.88
N PHE A 740 -11.52 18.01 -38.31
CA PHE A 740 -11.37 19.28 -39.03
C PHE A 740 -10.03 19.98 -38.78
N GLY A 741 -9.17 19.42 -37.92
CA GLY A 741 -7.86 19.97 -37.60
C GLY A 741 -7.39 19.66 -36.19
N ILE A 742 -6.16 20.08 -35.89
CA ILE A 742 -5.53 19.93 -34.58
C ILE A 742 -5.91 21.11 -33.70
N GLU A 743 -6.18 20.88 -32.43
CA GLU A 743 -6.39 21.96 -31.46
C GLU A 743 -5.13 22.83 -31.31
N ILE A 744 -5.31 24.15 -31.34
CA ILE A 744 -4.21 25.12 -31.26
C ILE A 744 -4.24 25.80 -29.88
N VAL A 745 -3.10 25.81 -29.19
CA VAL A 745 -2.93 26.60 -27.96
C VAL A 745 -2.58 28.04 -28.38
N THR A 746 -3.31 29.02 -27.85
CA THR A 746 -3.05 30.42 -28.17
C THR A 746 -3.50 31.34 -27.04
N ARG A 747 -2.77 32.46 -26.92
CA ARG A 747 -3.13 33.58 -26.04
C ARG A 747 -4.26 34.42 -26.63
N ASN A 748 -4.40 34.48 -27.96
CA ASN A 748 -5.33 35.38 -28.63
C ASN A 748 -6.78 34.86 -28.55
N LEU A 749 -7.35 35.00 -27.36
CA LEU A 749 -8.70 34.58 -27.01
C LEU A 749 -9.55 35.85 -26.93
N ARG A 750 -10.29 36.16 -28.01
CA ARG A 750 -11.08 37.40 -28.10
C ARG A 750 -12.06 37.55 -26.93
N ASN A 751 -12.16 38.78 -26.40
CA ASN A 751 -13.08 39.18 -25.33
C ASN A 751 -12.89 38.42 -24.00
N VAL A 752 -11.66 38.03 -23.68
CA VAL A 752 -11.33 37.40 -22.40
C VAL A 752 -10.08 38.08 -21.83
N ASP A 753 -10.06 38.30 -20.52
CA ASP A 753 -8.86 38.81 -19.84
C ASP A 753 -7.78 37.72 -19.78
N VAL A 754 -6.62 38.01 -20.37
CA VAL A 754 -5.53 37.05 -20.56
C VAL A 754 -4.22 37.53 -19.93
N THR A 755 -4.32 38.15 -18.75
CA THR A 755 -3.19 38.80 -18.06
C THR A 755 -2.08 37.82 -17.70
N ASN A 756 -2.45 36.63 -17.19
CA ASN A 756 -1.49 35.67 -16.64
C ASN A 756 -0.93 34.65 -17.65
N LEU A 757 -1.42 34.61 -18.91
CA LEU A 757 -0.90 33.67 -19.92
C LEU A 757 0.33 34.25 -20.64
N ASP A 758 1.24 33.35 -21.01
CA ASP A 758 2.39 33.63 -21.85
C ASP A 758 1.99 33.86 -23.32
N GLN A 759 2.97 34.09 -24.19
CA GLN A 759 2.77 34.28 -25.63
C GLN A 759 2.15 33.05 -26.33
N HIS A 760 2.33 31.85 -25.77
CA HIS A 760 1.82 30.60 -26.31
C HIS A 760 0.40 30.28 -25.84
N GLY A 761 -0.17 31.02 -24.88
CA GLY A 761 -1.50 30.77 -24.30
C GLY A 761 -1.49 29.81 -23.12
N VAL A 762 -0.36 29.70 -22.41
CA VAL A 762 -0.15 28.85 -21.24
C VAL A 762 0.18 29.72 -20.03
N ILE A 763 -0.32 29.36 -18.86
CA ILE A 763 -0.11 30.11 -17.62
C ILE A 763 1.37 30.20 -17.24
N VAL A 764 1.84 31.39 -16.83
CA VAL A 764 3.22 31.60 -16.42
C VAL A 764 3.47 31.02 -15.02
N PRO A 765 4.51 30.19 -14.80
CA PRO A 765 4.89 29.72 -13.47
C PRO A 765 5.13 30.88 -12.49
N GLY A 766 4.68 30.71 -11.25
CA GLY A 766 4.75 31.74 -10.21
C GLY A 766 3.53 32.66 -10.14
N SER A 767 2.64 32.64 -11.13
CA SER A 767 1.38 33.40 -11.12
C SER A 767 0.45 32.94 -10.00
N TRP A 768 -0.26 33.89 -9.39
CA TRP A 768 -1.37 33.62 -8.48
C TRP A 768 -2.65 33.49 -9.28
N VAL A 769 -3.43 32.43 -9.03
CA VAL A 769 -4.68 32.15 -9.76
C VAL A 769 -5.83 31.88 -8.79
N LYS A 770 -7.02 32.26 -9.22
CA LYS A 770 -8.31 32.04 -8.53
C LYS A 770 -9.27 31.24 -9.40
N GLY A 771 -10.34 30.73 -8.80
CA GLY A 771 -11.37 29.99 -9.50
C GLY A 771 -11.95 30.77 -10.68
N GLY A 772 -11.99 30.14 -11.85
CA GLY A 772 -12.41 30.77 -13.11
C GLY A 772 -11.28 31.25 -14.01
N ASP A 773 -10.07 31.44 -13.48
CA ASP A 773 -8.89 31.85 -14.25
C ASP A 773 -8.50 30.80 -15.28
N ILE A 774 -7.96 31.25 -16.41
CA ILE A 774 -7.52 30.37 -17.50
C ILE A 774 -6.10 29.89 -17.22
N LEU A 775 -5.92 28.58 -17.23
CA LEU A 775 -4.61 27.92 -17.17
C LEU A 775 -4.03 27.68 -18.57
N VAL A 776 -4.87 27.27 -19.52
CA VAL A 776 -4.49 27.02 -20.91
C VAL A 776 -5.62 27.44 -21.84
N GLY A 777 -5.30 28.34 -22.78
CA GLY A 777 -6.20 28.78 -23.84
C GLY A 777 -6.09 27.91 -25.08
N LYS A 778 -7.20 27.32 -25.52
CA LYS A 778 -7.23 26.47 -26.72
C LYS A 778 -8.32 26.89 -27.71
N LEU A 779 -8.02 26.70 -28.99
CA LEU A 779 -8.96 26.82 -30.08
C LEU A 779 -9.11 25.44 -30.75
N THR A 780 -10.33 24.94 -30.77
CA THR A 780 -10.70 23.68 -31.39
C THR A 780 -11.31 23.98 -32.77
N PRO A 781 -10.68 23.53 -33.88
CA PRO A 781 -11.26 23.68 -35.21
C PRO A 781 -12.50 22.82 -35.35
N MET A 782 -13.58 23.42 -35.86
CA MET A 782 -14.85 22.78 -36.14
C MET A 782 -15.15 22.91 -37.64
N GLY A 783 -15.86 21.94 -38.21
CA GLY A 783 -16.22 21.95 -39.63
C GLY A 783 -17.08 23.15 -40.03
N GLY A 784 -16.95 23.59 -41.29
CA GLY A 784 -17.56 24.80 -41.86
C GLY A 784 -19.09 24.84 -41.97
N LYS A 785 -19.81 23.94 -41.30
CA LYS A 785 -21.25 24.04 -41.09
C LYS A 785 -21.50 23.84 -39.62
N PHE A 786 -21.65 24.93 -38.89
CA PHE A 786 -22.31 24.84 -37.60
C PHE A 786 -23.69 24.18 -37.82
N ASN A 787 -24.00 23.12 -37.08
CA ASN A 787 -25.37 22.91 -36.58
C ASN A 787 -25.64 24.01 -35.53
N GLN A 788 -25.48 25.27 -35.93
CA GLN A 788 -25.92 26.42 -35.15
C GLN A 788 -27.43 26.32 -35.20
N THR A 789 -28.04 26.48 -34.03
CA THR A 789 -29.48 26.66 -33.98
C THR A 789 -29.85 27.85 -34.89
N PRO A 790 -31.05 27.88 -35.48
CA PRO A 790 -31.50 29.00 -36.31
C PRO A 790 -31.24 30.37 -35.65
N GLU A 791 -31.42 30.46 -34.33
CA GLU A 791 -31.17 31.64 -33.50
C GLU A 791 -29.68 32.00 -33.47
N GLY A 792 -28.79 31.01 -33.33
CA GLY A 792 -27.35 31.22 -33.37
C GLY A 792 -26.86 31.73 -34.74
N LYS A 793 -27.48 31.29 -35.83
CA LYS A 793 -27.19 31.81 -37.19
C LYS A 793 -27.65 33.26 -37.33
N LEU A 794 -28.86 33.57 -36.85
CA LEU A 794 -29.40 34.93 -36.86
C LEU A 794 -28.52 35.88 -36.04
N LEU A 795 -28.12 35.49 -34.83
CA LEU A 795 -27.23 36.27 -33.97
C LEU A 795 -25.89 36.53 -34.66
N CYS A 796 -25.30 35.50 -35.27
CA CYS A 796 -24.11 35.68 -36.09
C CYS A 796 -24.35 36.70 -37.21
N ALA A 797 -25.46 36.59 -37.96
CA ALA A 797 -25.79 37.50 -39.07
C ALA A 797 -25.94 38.96 -38.62
N ILE A 798 -26.58 39.20 -37.48
CA ILE A 798 -26.77 40.54 -36.89
C ILE A 798 -25.42 41.16 -36.50
N PHE A 799 -24.55 40.40 -35.82
CA PHE A 799 -23.25 40.90 -35.35
C PHE A 799 -22.11 40.73 -36.38
N SER A 800 -22.42 40.26 -37.60
CA SER A 800 -21.44 39.90 -38.64
C SER A 800 -20.63 41.07 -39.19
N GLN A 801 -21.13 42.31 -39.18
CA GLN A 801 -20.39 43.46 -39.75
C GLN A 801 -19.12 43.81 -38.95
N SER A 802 -19.10 43.59 -37.64
CA SER A 802 -17.89 43.71 -36.80
C SER A 802 -16.96 42.50 -36.82
N LEU A 803 -17.37 41.37 -37.41
CA LEU A 803 -16.68 40.07 -37.35
C LEU A 803 -16.10 39.59 -38.70
N LYS A 804 -16.49 40.21 -39.82
CA LYS A 804 -16.13 39.78 -41.20
C LYS A 804 -14.64 39.90 -41.55
N ASN A 805 -13.85 40.73 -40.86
CA ASN A 805 -12.44 40.96 -41.23
C ASN A 805 -11.45 39.87 -40.78
N ASN A 806 -11.87 38.78 -40.13
CA ASN A 806 -10.92 37.81 -39.57
C ASN A 806 -11.38 36.35 -39.73
N LEU A 807 -10.55 35.54 -40.41
CA LEU A 807 -10.56 34.08 -40.67
C LEU A 807 -10.88 33.14 -39.46
N SER A 808 -11.97 33.37 -38.72
CA SER A 808 -12.14 32.85 -37.35
C SER A 808 -13.55 32.42 -36.97
N SER A 809 -14.44 32.22 -37.95
CA SER A 809 -15.79 31.70 -37.70
C SER A 809 -15.79 30.21 -37.34
N ASN A 810 -14.75 29.44 -37.70
CA ASN A 810 -14.76 27.97 -37.60
C ASN A 810 -14.05 27.41 -36.36
N LEU A 811 -13.70 28.26 -35.38
CA LEU A 811 -12.90 27.86 -34.21
C LEU A 811 -13.74 27.98 -32.93
N LYS A 812 -14.00 26.86 -32.26
CA LYS A 812 -14.63 26.82 -30.93
C LYS A 812 -13.57 27.05 -29.87
N ARG A 813 -13.87 27.89 -28.88
CA ARG A 813 -12.99 28.14 -27.74
C ARG A 813 -13.12 27.01 -26.73
N SER A 814 -12.00 26.43 -26.33
CA SER A 814 -11.91 25.45 -25.25
C SER A 814 -10.88 25.94 -24.25
N PHE A 815 -11.21 25.89 -22.96
CA PHE A 815 -10.34 26.43 -21.91
C PHE A 815 -10.07 25.34 -20.88
N LEU A 816 -8.82 25.26 -20.43
CA LEU A 816 -8.54 24.70 -19.11
C LEU A 816 -8.63 25.83 -18.11
N LYS A 817 -9.62 25.79 -17.21
CA LYS A 817 -9.82 26.79 -16.15
C LYS A 817 -9.56 26.19 -14.78
N VAL A 818 -9.18 27.05 -13.84
CA VAL A 818 -9.15 26.69 -12.41
C VAL A 818 -10.59 26.46 -11.94
N PRO A 819 -10.91 25.33 -11.29
CA PRO A 819 -12.23 25.10 -10.72
C PRO A 819 -12.61 26.19 -9.71
N PHE A 820 -13.90 26.50 -9.59
CA PHE A 820 -14.39 27.42 -8.56
C PHE A 820 -14.05 26.89 -7.16
N GLY A 821 -13.64 27.78 -6.25
CA GLY A 821 -13.20 27.43 -4.89
C GLY A 821 -11.74 27.01 -4.77
N VAL A 822 -11.02 26.84 -5.87
CA VAL A 822 -9.58 26.56 -5.86
C VAL A 822 -8.82 27.87 -6.09
N GLU A 823 -7.83 28.14 -5.24
CA GLU A 823 -6.89 29.24 -5.40
C GLU A 823 -5.49 28.82 -4.97
N GLY A 824 -4.47 29.43 -5.58
CA GLY A 824 -3.10 29.12 -5.23
C GLY A 824 -2.09 29.69 -6.20
N ARG A 825 -0.87 29.17 -6.10
CA ARG A 825 0.28 29.61 -6.90
C ARG A 825 0.73 28.51 -7.85
N ILE A 826 0.95 28.88 -9.12
CA ILE A 826 1.47 27.94 -10.13
C ILE A 826 2.94 27.64 -9.80
N LEU A 827 3.27 26.37 -9.60
CA LEU A 827 4.63 25.91 -9.32
C LEU A 827 5.42 25.69 -10.60
N ASP A 828 4.84 24.90 -11.50
CA ASP A 828 5.53 24.41 -12.70
C ASP A 828 4.51 24.10 -13.80
N VAL A 829 4.95 24.19 -15.05
CA VAL A 829 4.18 23.83 -16.24
C VAL A 829 5.03 22.96 -17.15
N GLN A 830 4.56 21.75 -17.41
CA GLN A 830 5.27 20.76 -18.21
C GLN A 830 4.53 20.53 -19.53
N ILE A 831 5.26 20.71 -20.64
CA ILE A 831 4.74 20.54 -22.00
C ILE A 831 5.42 19.31 -22.61
N PHE A 832 4.63 18.26 -22.87
CA PHE A 832 5.09 17.02 -23.48
C PHE A 832 4.68 16.98 -24.96
N ASP A 833 5.67 16.87 -25.84
CA ASP A 833 5.55 16.70 -27.30
C ASP A 833 4.54 17.63 -28.00
N LYS A 834 4.27 18.82 -27.43
CA LYS A 834 3.18 19.72 -27.86
C LYS A 834 1.80 19.05 -27.96
N VAL A 835 1.58 17.93 -27.28
CA VAL A 835 0.29 17.22 -27.24
C VAL A 835 -0.34 17.30 -25.85
N ARG A 836 0.47 17.33 -24.79
CA ARG A 836 -0.02 17.30 -23.41
C ARG A 836 0.62 18.41 -22.60
N ILE A 837 -0.21 19.21 -21.94
CA ILE A 837 0.22 20.28 -21.04
C ILE A 837 -0.26 19.91 -19.65
N GLU A 838 0.67 19.96 -18.69
CA GLU A 838 0.41 19.70 -17.28
C GLU A 838 0.77 20.93 -16.46
N VAL A 839 -0.16 21.38 -15.64
CA VAL A 839 0.00 22.56 -14.79
C VAL A 839 -0.09 22.12 -13.34
N PHE A 840 0.93 22.46 -12.55
CA PHE A 840 1.00 22.15 -11.13
C PHE A 840 0.66 23.41 -10.31
N LEU A 841 -0.39 23.33 -9.50
CA LEU A 841 -0.87 24.40 -8.63
C LEU A 841 -0.65 24.02 -7.18
N ALA A 842 0.02 24.87 -6.41
CA ALA A 842 0.14 24.72 -4.96
C ALA A 842 -0.90 25.57 -4.22
N GLN A 843 -1.68 24.91 -3.36
CA GLN A 843 -2.66 25.52 -2.47
C GLN A 843 -2.23 25.38 -1.01
N LYS A 844 -2.31 26.48 -0.25
CA LYS A 844 -2.07 26.49 1.19
C LYS A 844 -3.40 26.34 1.91
N LYS A 845 -3.66 25.17 2.50
CA LYS A 845 -4.91 24.87 3.21
C LYS A 845 -4.74 25.04 4.72
N ARG A 846 -5.29 26.14 5.24
CA ARG A 846 -5.38 26.40 6.69
C ARG A 846 -6.44 25.48 7.31
N VAL A 847 -6.52 25.46 8.64
CA VAL A 847 -7.61 24.76 9.32
C VAL A 847 -8.85 25.65 9.34
N GLN A 848 -10.03 25.05 9.15
CA GLN A 848 -11.31 25.76 9.07
C GLN A 848 -12.46 24.94 9.64
N VAL A 849 -13.62 25.57 9.82
CA VAL A 849 -14.84 24.89 10.26
C VAL A 849 -15.22 23.79 9.26
N GLY A 850 -15.55 22.62 9.80
CA GLY A 850 -15.88 21.38 9.10
C GLY A 850 -14.68 20.48 8.80
N ASP A 851 -13.44 20.97 8.95
CA ASP A 851 -12.26 20.12 8.80
C ASP A 851 -12.23 19.07 9.92
N LYS A 852 -11.62 17.93 9.59
CA LYS A 852 -11.57 16.80 10.51
C LYS A 852 -10.20 16.67 11.17
N ILE A 853 -10.20 16.63 12.49
CA ILE A 853 -9.02 16.42 13.32
C ILE A 853 -9.22 15.20 14.22
N SER A 854 -8.12 14.63 14.69
CA SER A 854 -8.15 13.45 15.55
C SER A 854 -6.92 13.36 16.43
N GLY A 855 -7.05 12.82 17.64
CA GLY A 855 -5.90 12.28 18.37
C GLY A 855 -5.53 10.88 17.90
N ARG A 856 -4.52 10.29 18.55
CA ARG A 856 -4.04 8.92 18.27
C ARG A 856 -4.93 7.82 18.87
N HIS A 857 -5.81 8.18 19.80
CA HIS A 857 -6.64 7.26 20.58
C HIS A 857 -8.06 7.05 20.00
N GLY A 858 -8.25 7.35 18.71
CA GLY A 858 -9.55 7.20 18.03
C GLY A 858 -10.60 8.25 18.40
N ASN A 859 -10.19 9.36 19.02
CA ASN A 859 -11.02 10.54 19.29
C ASN A 859 -11.04 11.47 18.06
N LYS A 860 -11.96 11.17 17.14
CA LYS A 860 -12.15 11.88 15.89
C LYS A 860 -13.24 12.93 16.04
N GLY A 861 -13.00 14.14 15.55
CA GLY A 861 -14.02 15.18 15.57
C GLY A 861 -13.95 16.16 14.42
N ILE A 862 -15.06 16.86 14.22
CA ILE A 862 -15.21 17.91 13.20
C ILE A 862 -15.14 19.26 13.91
N ILE A 863 -14.38 20.18 13.35
CA ILE A 863 -14.31 21.54 13.90
C ILE A 863 -15.65 22.22 13.66
N SER A 864 -16.34 22.59 14.74
CA SER A 864 -17.66 23.25 14.67
C SER A 864 -17.56 24.77 14.77
N LYS A 865 -16.64 25.26 15.61
CA LYS A 865 -16.46 26.69 15.87
C LYS A 865 -14.98 27.01 16.06
N VAL A 866 -14.59 28.15 15.49
CA VAL A 866 -13.33 28.83 15.81
C VAL A 866 -13.69 29.99 16.73
N LEU A 867 -13.13 30.00 17.93
CA LEU A 867 -13.33 31.08 18.91
C LEU A 867 -12.13 32.02 18.91
N PRO A 868 -12.35 33.33 19.12
CA PRO A 868 -11.27 34.27 19.39
C PRO A 868 -10.46 33.85 20.63
N ASP A 869 -9.18 34.22 20.67
CA ASP A 869 -8.27 33.82 21.76
C ASP A 869 -8.79 34.28 23.12
N GLN A 870 -9.33 35.50 23.21
CA GLN A 870 -9.84 36.09 24.45
C GLN A 870 -11.09 35.40 25.01
N ASP A 871 -11.89 34.73 24.18
CA ASP A 871 -13.11 34.05 24.63
C ASP A 871 -12.83 32.63 25.12
N MET A 872 -11.64 32.10 24.85
CA MET A 872 -11.26 30.75 25.25
C MET A 872 -10.98 30.69 26.76
N PRO A 873 -11.27 29.57 27.42
CA PRO A 873 -10.80 29.32 28.78
C PRO A 873 -9.29 29.47 28.87
N TYR A 874 -8.80 30.02 29.98
CA TYR A 874 -7.37 30.19 30.22
C TYR A 874 -6.93 29.62 31.56
N THR A 875 -5.67 29.21 31.63
CA THR A 875 -5.04 28.67 32.83
C THR A 875 -4.61 29.79 33.79
N GLN A 876 -4.24 29.43 35.02
CA GLN A 876 -3.72 30.35 36.03
C GLN A 876 -2.48 31.14 35.55
N ASP A 877 -1.72 30.59 34.60
CA ASP A 877 -0.54 31.23 34.02
C ASP A 877 -0.92 32.21 32.88
N GLY A 878 -2.20 32.47 32.65
CA GLY A 878 -2.71 33.36 31.60
C GLY A 878 -2.67 32.77 30.19
N SER A 879 -2.37 31.48 30.05
CA SER A 879 -2.32 30.81 28.74
C SER A 879 -3.72 30.32 28.34
N PHE A 880 -4.21 30.79 27.20
CA PHE A 880 -5.46 30.32 26.60
C PHE A 880 -5.35 28.86 26.14
N VAL A 881 -6.42 28.11 26.36
CA VAL A 881 -6.59 26.75 25.82
C VAL A 881 -6.71 26.84 24.30
N ASP A 882 -6.11 25.89 23.59
CA ASP A 882 -6.14 25.87 22.13
C ASP A 882 -7.33 25.07 21.58
N ILE A 883 -7.72 23.97 22.25
CA ILE A 883 -8.82 23.09 21.83
C ILE A 883 -9.66 22.68 23.04
N ILE A 884 -10.99 22.68 22.87
CA ILE A 884 -11.93 22.16 23.87
C ILE A 884 -12.56 20.86 23.34
N LEU A 885 -12.37 19.77 24.07
CA LEU A 885 -12.94 18.46 23.77
C LEU A 885 -14.06 18.10 24.77
N ASN A 886 -15.08 17.42 24.28
CA ASN A 886 -16.17 16.96 25.11
C ASN A 886 -15.75 15.78 26.01
N PRO A 887 -15.90 15.89 27.35
CA PRO A 887 -15.54 14.80 28.26
C PRO A 887 -16.43 13.55 28.11
N LEU A 888 -17.68 13.68 27.63
CA LEU A 888 -18.63 12.57 27.51
C LEU A 888 -18.20 11.50 26.49
N GLY A 889 -17.37 11.89 25.52
CA GLY A 889 -16.83 10.99 24.51
C GLY A 889 -15.78 10.01 25.03
N VAL A 890 -15.19 10.26 26.21
CA VAL A 890 -14.14 9.40 26.78
C VAL A 890 -14.69 8.11 27.41
N PRO A 891 -15.65 8.17 28.38
CA PRO A 891 -16.14 6.95 29.05
C PRO A 891 -16.93 6.05 28.11
N SER A 892 -17.77 6.63 27.24
CA SER A 892 -18.57 5.87 26.27
C SER A 892 -17.74 5.09 25.25
N ARG A 893 -16.48 5.48 25.06
CA ARG A 893 -15.55 4.87 24.08
C ARG A 893 -14.43 4.07 24.73
N MET A 894 -14.29 4.17 26.05
CA MET A 894 -13.24 3.49 26.82
C MET A 894 -11.84 3.73 26.25
N ASN A 895 -11.52 4.98 25.87
CA ASN A 895 -10.21 5.39 25.38
C ASN A 895 -9.52 6.35 26.36
N VAL A 896 -9.29 5.85 27.58
CA VAL A 896 -8.75 6.61 28.71
C VAL A 896 -7.29 7.02 28.48
N GLY A 897 -6.56 6.28 27.62
CA GLY A 897 -5.18 6.59 27.26
C GLY A 897 -4.97 8.03 26.78
N GLN A 898 -5.97 8.68 26.16
CA GLN A 898 -5.88 10.07 25.72
C GLN A 898 -5.73 11.07 26.89
N LEU A 899 -6.32 10.76 28.06
CA LEU A 899 -6.20 11.58 29.26
C LEU A 899 -4.80 11.43 29.87
N LEU A 900 -4.26 10.21 29.90
CA LEU A 900 -2.90 9.95 30.35
C LEU A 900 -1.88 10.64 29.45
N GLU A 901 -2.07 10.59 28.13
CA GLU A 901 -1.26 11.34 27.15
C GLU A 901 -1.32 12.85 27.43
N CYS A 902 -2.53 13.39 27.61
CA CYS A 902 -2.78 14.80 27.89
C CYS A 902 -2.02 15.29 29.14
N LEU A 903 -2.16 14.56 30.24
CA LEU A 903 -1.55 14.88 31.53
C LEU A 903 -0.03 14.75 31.50
N LEU A 904 0.50 13.70 30.87
CA LEU A 904 1.95 13.56 30.75
C LEU A 904 2.54 14.61 29.81
N GLY A 905 1.81 15.00 28.77
CA GLY A 905 2.18 16.12 27.90
C GLY A 905 2.26 17.44 28.67
N LEU A 906 1.35 17.67 29.64
CA LEU A 906 1.43 18.81 30.55
C LEU A 906 2.74 18.80 31.33
N ALA A 907 3.06 17.67 32.00
CA ALA A 907 4.31 17.53 32.73
C ALA A 907 5.53 17.74 31.81
N GLY A 908 5.53 17.15 30.62
CA GLY A 908 6.64 17.24 29.66
C GLY A 908 6.90 18.66 29.17
N MET A 909 5.86 19.45 28.94
CA MET A 909 6.02 20.84 28.52
C MET A 909 6.69 21.70 29.60
N TYR A 910 6.24 21.57 30.86
CA TYR A 910 6.80 22.33 31.99
C TYR A 910 8.18 21.83 32.42
N LEU A 911 8.45 20.54 32.32
CA LEU A 911 9.76 19.95 32.60
C LEU A 911 10.76 20.11 31.45
N LYS A 912 10.27 20.42 30.23
CA LYS A 912 11.00 20.41 28.95
C LYS A 912 11.58 19.03 28.62
N GLU A 913 10.80 17.99 28.88
CA GLU A 913 11.15 16.59 28.66
C GLU A 913 10.22 15.96 27.62
N ASN A 914 10.77 15.05 26.81
CA ASN A 914 9.98 14.17 25.94
C ASN A 914 10.00 12.76 26.52
N TYR A 915 8.84 12.09 26.50
CA TYR A 915 8.66 10.76 27.05
C TYR A 915 8.50 9.71 25.95
N ARG A 916 9.02 8.51 26.21
CA ARG A 916 8.87 7.33 25.35
C ARG A 916 8.19 6.24 26.14
N ILE A 917 6.92 6.00 25.85
CA ILE A 917 6.05 5.05 26.54
C ILE A 917 5.83 3.87 25.63
N VAL A 918 6.24 2.70 26.12
CA VAL A 918 6.09 1.48 25.35
C VAL A 918 4.67 0.94 25.58
N PRO A 919 3.94 0.50 24.54
CA PRO A 919 2.66 -0.16 24.75
C PRO A 919 2.77 -1.34 25.72
N PHE A 920 1.76 -1.52 26.57
CA PHE A 920 1.66 -2.59 27.58
C PHE A 920 2.61 -2.44 28.78
N ASP A 921 2.80 -1.22 29.29
CA ASP A 921 3.66 -0.93 30.46
C ASP A 921 3.12 -1.53 31.78
N GLU A 922 1.84 -1.89 31.85
CA GLU A 922 1.24 -2.52 33.04
C GLU A 922 1.81 -3.91 33.37
N ILE A 923 2.57 -4.51 32.46
CA ILE A 923 3.31 -5.76 32.71
C ILE A 923 4.27 -5.62 33.90
N PHE A 924 4.74 -4.40 34.19
CA PHE A 924 5.65 -4.15 35.30
C PHE A 924 4.92 -4.06 36.66
N GLY A 925 3.58 -4.00 36.69
CA GLY A 925 2.79 -3.86 37.92
C GLY A 925 1.50 -3.03 37.76
N PHE A 926 0.66 -3.05 38.80
CA PHE A 926 -0.68 -2.45 38.80
C PHE A 926 -0.68 -0.91 38.76
N GLU A 927 -1.45 -0.34 37.83
CA GLU A 927 -1.66 1.11 37.60
C GLU A 927 -0.35 1.92 37.45
N ILE A 928 0.68 1.33 36.84
CA ILE A 928 1.98 2.01 36.67
C ILE A 928 1.87 3.27 35.82
N SER A 929 1.14 3.21 34.71
CA SER A 929 0.96 4.35 33.80
C SER A 929 0.40 5.55 34.55
N ARG A 930 -0.60 5.35 35.42
CA ARG A 930 -1.19 6.40 36.25
C ARG A 930 -0.21 6.94 37.30
N LYS A 931 0.45 6.06 38.05
CA LYS A 931 1.44 6.44 39.08
C LYS A 931 2.59 7.25 38.48
N PHE A 932 3.09 6.83 37.32
CA PHE A 932 4.15 7.52 36.60
C PHE A 932 3.73 8.93 36.18
N VAL A 933 2.54 9.07 35.59
CA VAL A 933 2.01 10.38 35.15
C VAL A 933 1.84 11.33 36.34
N TYR A 934 1.25 10.86 37.44
CA TYR A 934 1.04 11.70 38.63
C TYR A 934 2.36 12.08 39.31
N HIS A 935 3.33 11.17 39.36
CA HIS A 935 4.67 11.48 39.87
C HIS A 935 5.32 12.59 39.03
N LYS A 936 5.24 12.51 37.69
CA LYS A 936 5.80 13.54 36.81
C LYS A 936 5.08 14.89 36.92
N LEU A 937 3.77 14.89 37.15
CA LEU A 937 3.04 16.12 37.45
C LEU A 937 3.45 16.74 38.79
N LEU A 938 3.69 15.92 39.81
CA LEU A 938 4.21 16.38 41.10
C LEU A 938 5.62 16.97 40.95
N GLU A 939 6.50 16.29 40.22
CA GLU A 939 7.84 16.79 39.90
C GLU A 939 7.78 18.13 39.14
N ALA A 940 6.86 18.26 38.18
CA ALA A 940 6.63 19.50 37.44
C ALA A 940 6.18 20.64 38.35
N LYS A 941 5.26 20.37 39.28
CA LYS A 941 4.83 21.33 40.30
C LYS A 941 6.00 21.79 41.18
N GLU A 942 6.80 20.87 41.67
CA GLU A 942 7.94 21.18 42.55
C GLU A 942 9.00 22.03 41.82
N LYS A 943 9.32 21.69 40.57
CA LYS A 943 10.34 22.39 39.77
C LYS A 943 9.91 23.78 39.31
N THR A 944 8.65 23.93 38.91
CA THR A 944 8.11 25.22 38.41
C THR A 944 7.56 26.12 39.50
N ARG A 945 7.29 25.57 40.69
CA ARG A 945 6.55 26.21 41.80
C ARG A 945 5.10 26.58 41.47
N ASN A 946 4.56 26.10 40.34
CA ASN A 946 3.17 26.32 39.96
C ASN A 946 2.27 25.29 40.65
N SER A 947 1.54 25.73 41.69
CA SER A 947 0.71 24.86 42.52
C SER A 947 -0.49 24.24 41.79
N TRP A 948 -0.93 24.84 40.68
CA TRP A 948 -2.10 24.43 39.90
C TRP A 948 -1.85 23.22 38.98
N ILE A 949 -0.60 22.93 38.63
CA ILE A 949 -0.23 21.80 37.74
C ILE A 949 -0.63 20.46 38.38
N PHE A 950 -0.50 20.35 39.70
CA PHE A 950 -0.87 19.15 40.44
C PHE A 950 -1.46 19.47 41.81
N GLN A 951 -2.74 19.13 41.98
CA GLN A 951 -3.42 19.21 43.27
C GLN A 951 -3.70 17.80 43.79
N PRO A 952 -3.20 17.44 44.99
CA PRO A 952 -3.46 16.12 45.56
C PRO A 952 -4.95 15.81 45.76
N SER A 953 -5.78 16.83 46.02
CA SER A 953 -7.23 16.69 46.15
C SER A 953 -7.92 16.28 44.85
N ASN A 954 -7.43 16.76 43.70
CA ASN A 954 -7.99 16.52 42.38
C ASN A 954 -6.85 16.22 41.38
N PRO A 955 -6.26 15.02 41.40
CA PRO A 955 -5.08 14.71 40.60
C PRO A 955 -5.42 14.75 39.10
N GLY A 956 -4.67 15.57 38.34
CA GLY A 956 -4.86 15.74 36.90
C GLY A 956 -6.01 16.67 36.50
N LYS A 957 -6.50 17.50 37.43
CA LYS A 957 -7.43 18.59 37.14
C LYS A 957 -6.88 19.90 37.66
N SER A 958 -7.23 20.98 36.97
CA SER A 958 -6.81 22.34 37.29
C SER A 958 -8.01 23.27 37.18
N LEU A 959 -8.02 24.35 37.98
CA LEU A 959 -9.03 25.39 37.82
C LEU A 959 -8.79 26.12 36.49
N LEU A 960 -9.85 26.51 35.80
CA LEU A 960 -9.76 27.35 34.61
C LEU A 960 -10.60 28.60 34.84
N PHE A 961 -10.26 29.66 34.14
CA PHE A 961 -11.02 30.89 34.10
C PHE A 961 -11.75 30.97 32.76
N ASP A 962 -12.99 31.45 32.78
CA ASP A 962 -13.74 31.78 31.58
C ASP A 962 -13.14 33.04 30.94
N GLY A 963 -12.80 32.95 29.65
CA GLY A 963 -12.23 34.08 28.90
C GLY A 963 -13.19 35.26 28.76
N ARG A 964 -14.51 35.01 28.79
CA ARG A 964 -15.52 36.05 28.57
C ARG A 964 -15.86 36.84 29.83
N SER A 965 -16.04 36.14 30.95
CA SER A 965 -16.41 36.74 32.23
C SER A 965 -15.21 37.02 33.13
N GLY A 966 -14.11 36.27 32.98
CA GLY A 966 -12.98 36.26 33.91
C GLY A 966 -13.23 35.45 35.19
N GLU A 967 -14.41 34.85 35.34
CA GLU A 967 -14.76 34.05 36.51
C GLU A 967 -14.13 32.66 36.46
N VAL A 968 -13.90 32.06 37.64
CA VAL A 968 -13.37 30.69 37.75
C VAL A 968 -14.51 29.69 37.56
N PHE A 969 -14.28 28.64 36.76
CA PHE A 969 -15.24 27.53 36.66
C PHE A 969 -15.40 26.81 38.00
N LEU A 970 -16.66 26.49 38.35
CA LEU A 970 -17.02 25.88 39.64
C LEU A 970 -16.30 24.55 39.92
N GLN A 971 -16.03 23.76 38.88
CA GLN A 971 -15.35 22.47 38.99
C GLN A 971 -13.99 22.53 38.29
N PRO A 972 -12.95 21.88 38.85
CA PRO A 972 -11.66 21.78 38.19
C PRO A 972 -11.76 20.86 36.97
N ILE A 973 -11.05 21.24 35.90
CA ILE A 973 -11.15 20.65 34.57
C ILE A 973 -9.82 19.97 34.24
N THR A 974 -9.88 18.84 33.52
CA THR A 974 -8.65 18.21 33.03
C THR A 974 -8.09 19.00 31.85
N VAL A 975 -6.85 19.46 32.00
CA VAL A 975 -6.13 20.28 31.02
C VAL A 975 -4.75 19.70 30.82
N GLY A 976 -4.25 19.71 29.58
CA GLY A 976 -2.90 19.25 29.27
C GLY A 976 -2.58 19.27 27.78
N PHE A 977 -1.37 18.81 27.43
CA PHE A 977 -0.94 18.78 26.03
C PHE A 977 -1.21 17.41 25.40
N SER A 978 -2.03 17.37 24.36
CA SER A 978 -2.28 16.16 23.57
C SER A 978 -1.73 16.30 22.14
N TYR A 979 -1.32 15.20 21.54
CA TYR A 979 -0.85 15.19 20.16
C TYR A 979 -2.00 14.99 19.18
N ILE A 980 -2.36 16.07 18.46
CA ILE A 980 -3.52 16.13 17.56
C ILE A 980 -3.06 16.15 16.10
N LEU A 981 -3.79 15.42 15.26
CA LEU A 981 -3.55 15.20 13.84
C LEU A 981 -4.59 15.93 12.99
N LYS A 982 -4.16 16.52 11.88
CA LYS A 982 -5.04 17.02 10.81
C LYS A 982 -5.24 15.92 9.77
N LEU A 983 -6.48 15.48 9.54
CA LEU A 983 -6.77 14.39 8.60
C LEU A 983 -6.98 14.91 7.17
N ASN A 984 -6.75 14.05 6.17
CA ASN A 984 -6.99 14.34 4.74
C ASN A 984 -8.50 14.35 4.37
N HIS A 985 -9.33 14.83 5.29
CA HIS A 985 -10.79 14.91 5.20
C HIS A 985 -11.25 16.35 5.31
N LEU A 986 -10.74 17.18 4.39
CA LEU A 986 -10.96 18.62 4.34
C LEU A 986 -12.33 18.97 3.75
N VAL A 987 -12.92 20.07 4.19
CA VAL A 987 -14.24 20.53 3.74
C VAL A 987 -14.24 20.94 2.28
N ASP A 988 -13.18 21.59 1.82
CA ASP A 988 -13.06 22.05 0.43
C ASP A 988 -13.26 20.90 -0.57
N ASN A 989 -12.83 19.69 -0.19
CA ASN A 989 -12.94 18.50 -1.03
C ASN A 989 -14.32 17.82 -0.91
N LYS A 990 -15.14 18.23 0.07
CA LYS A 990 -16.41 17.62 0.44
C LYS A 990 -17.63 18.44 0.06
N ILE A 991 -17.53 19.76 0.09
CA ILE A 991 -18.62 20.63 -0.29
C ILE A 991 -18.86 20.51 -1.79
N GLN A 992 -20.13 20.36 -2.16
CA GLN A 992 -20.57 20.35 -3.55
C GLN A 992 -21.97 20.93 -3.62
N ALA A 993 -22.17 21.85 -4.55
CA ALA A 993 -23.48 22.36 -4.92
C ALA A 993 -23.65 22.26 -6.44
N ARG A 994 -24.88 21.99 -6.88
CA ARG A 994 -25.27 21.97 -8.28
C ARG A 994 -26.63 22.65 -8.41
N SER A 995 -26.70 23.65 -9.27
CA SER A 995 -27.96 24.18 -9.79
C SER A 995 -28.34 23.43 -11.07
N VAL A 996 -27.63 23.70 -12.17
CA VAL A 996 -27.75 23.04 -13.47
C VAL A 996 -26.39 22.47 -13.87
N GLY A 997 -26.38 21.42 -14.68
CA GLY A 997 -25.13 20.82 -15.15
C GLY A 997 -25.36 19.83 -16.27
N SER A 998 -24.33 19.08 -16.61
CA SER A 998 -24.43 18.06 -17.66
C SER A 998 -25.25 16.85 -17.21
N TYR A 999 -25.87 16.20 -18.19
CA TYR A 999 -26.73 15.03 -18.04
C TYR A 999 -26.11 13.81 -18.74
N ALA A 1000 -26.52 12.62 -18.33
CA ALA A 1000 -26.12 11.37 -18.96
C ALA A 1000 -26.84 11.22 -20.30
N VAL A 1001 -26.11 10.81 -21.35
CA VAL A 1001 -26.67 10.72 -22.71
C VAL A 1001 -27.79 9.67 -22.85
N ALA A 1002 -27.72 8.59 -22.06
CA ALA A 1002 -28.69 7.50 -22.17
C ALA A 1002 -29.94 7.74 -21.31
N THR A 1003 -29.77 8.10 -20.04
CA THR A 1003 -30.88 8.23 -19.09
C THR A 1003 -31.36 9.66 -18.92
N GLU A 1004 -30.66 10.65 -19.47
CA GLU A 1004 -30.92 12.09 -19.30
C GLU A 1004 -30.95 12.58 -17.85
N GLN A 1005 -30.49 11.74 -16.91
CA GLN A 1005 -30.34 12.09 -15.51
C GLN A 1005 -29.07 12.91 -15.26
N PRO A 1006 -29.05 13.76 -14.21
CA PRO A 1006 -27.83 14.43 -13.78
C PRO A 1006 -26.66 13.46 -13.63
N LEU A 1007 -25.49 13.81 -14.19
CA LEU A 1007 -24.29 12.99 -14.02
C LEU A 1007 -23.99 12.77 -12.53
N SER A 1008 -23.43 11.63 -12.17
CA SER A 1008 -22.97 11.38 -10.80
C SER A 1008 -21.56 11.92 -10.56
N GLY A 1009 -21.30 12.43 -9.36
CA GLY A 1009 -19.96 12.65 -8.83
C GLY A 1009 -19.42 14.09 -8.92
N ARG A 1010 -18.66 14.47 -7.89
CA ARG A 1010 -18.12 15.83 -7.68
C ARG A 1010 -17.30 16.37 -8.83
N SER A 1011 -16.40 15.56 -9.39
CA SER A 1011 -15.49 15.99 -10.47
C SER A 1011 -16.19 16.36 -11.77
N ARG A 1012 -17.47 16.00 -11.92
CA ARG A 1012 -18.31 16.29 -13.09
C ARG A 1012 -19.40 17.32 -12.77
N ASN A 1013 -19.33 18.00 -11.62
CA ASN A 1013 -20.44 18.80 -11.07
C ASN A 1013 -21.75 18.01 -11.07
N GLY A 1014 -21.68 16.76 -10.61
CA GLY A 1014 -22.80 15.83 -10.63
C GLY A 1014 -23.91 16.16 -9.63
N GLY A 1015 -25.12 15.66 -9.88
CA GLY A 1015 -26.23 15.76 -8.94
C GLY A 1015 -26.04 14.84 -7.72
N GLN A 1016 -26.72 15.16 -6.63
CA GLN A 1016 -26.87 14.24 -5.50
C GLN A 1016 -27.89 13.15 -5.88
N ARG A 1017 -27.62 11.90 -5.50
CA ARG A 1017 -28.55 10.81 -5.74
C ARG A 1017 -29.68 10.85 -4.70
N LEU A 1018 -30.92 10.92 -5.17
CA LEU A 1018 -32.09 10.54 -4.38
C LEU A 1018 -32.24 9.00 -4.51
N GLY A 1019 -32.04 8.28 -3.41
CA GLY A 1019 -32.20 6.83 -3.36
C GLY A 1019 -33.63 6.43 -3.00
N GLU A 1020 -33.85 5.12 -3.03
CA GLU A 1020 -35.14 4.50 -2.69
C GLU A 1020 -35.56 4.82 -1.24
N MET A 1021 -34.61 4.79 -0.29
CA MET A 1021 -34.90 5.13 1.11
C MET A 1021 -35.33 6.58 1.29
N GLU A 1022 -34.73 7.52 0.54
CA GLU A 1022 -35.14 8.92 0.58
C GLU A 1022 -36.50 9.14 -0.09
N VAL A 1023 -36.84 8.36 -1.11
CA VAL A 1023 -38.18 8.34 -1.72
C VAL A 1023 -39.21 7.88 -0.69
N TRP A 1024 -38.98 6.76 -0.01
CA TRP A 1024 -39.87 6.26 1.04
C TRP A 1024 -40.07 7.27 2.18
N ALA A 1025 -39.02 8.02 2.52
CA ALA A 1025 -39.13 9.08 3.52
C ALA A 1025 -40.13 10.16 3.06
N LEU A 1026 -40.04 10.62 1.80
CA LEU A 1026 -40.96 11.61 1.24
C LEU A 1026 -42.40 11.08 1.12
N GLU A 1027 -42.55 9.82 0.73
CA GLU A 1027 -43.85 9.13 0.71
C GLU A 1027 -44.47 9.06 2.11
N GLY A 1028 -43.67 8.72 3.13
CA GLY A 1028 -44.11 8.68 4.51
C GLY A 1028 -44.58 10.04 5.06
N PHE A 1029 -44.01 11.14 4.57
CA PHE A 1029 -44.49 12.49 4.87
C PHE A 1029 -45.71 12.92 4.04
N GLY A 1030 -46.12 12.14 3.04
CA GLY A 1030 -47.17 12.53 2.09
C GLY A 1030 -46.75 13.68 1.15
N ALA A 1031 -45.44 13.89 0.97
CA ALA A 1031 -44.88 15.01 0.20
C ALA A 1031 -44.91 14.74 -1.33
N ALA A 1032 -46.10 14.47 -1.88
CA ALA A 1032 -46.28 14.03 -3.26
C ALA A 1032 -45.73 14.99 -4.32
N TYR A 1033 -45.92 16.31 -4.15
CA TYR A 1033 -45.41 17.31 -5.10
C TYR A 1033 -43.88 17.40 -5.09
N ASN A 1034 -43.26 17.34 -3.90
CA ASN A 1034 -41.80 17.37 -3.77
C ASN A 1034 -41.18 16.13 -4.42
N LEU A 1035 -41.79 14.96 -4.19
CA LEU A 1035 -41.35 13.72 -4.81
C LEU A 1035 -41.50 13.78 -6.33
N LYS A 1036 -42.66 14.22 -6.82
CA LYS A 1036 -42.92 14.40 -8.26
C LYS A 1036 -41.89 15.34 -8.89
N GLU A 1037 -41.60 16.47 -8.26
CA GLU A 1037 -40.60 17.44 -8.74
C GLU A 1037 -39.19 16.84 -8.82
N LEU A 1038 -38.77 16.10 -7.78
CA LEU A 1038 -37.46 15.46 -7.71
C LEU A 1038 -37.27 14.37 -8.78
N LEU A 1039 -38.33 13.61 -9.07
CA LEU A 1039 -38.31 12.52 -10.05
C LEU A 1039 -38.49 12.99 -11.51
N THR A 1040 -38.89 14.24 -11.74
CA THR A 1040 -39.18 14.77 -13.10
C THR A 1040 -38.31 15.96 -13.43
N ILE A 1041 -38.76 17.17 -13.10
CA ILE A 1041 -38.19 18.47 -13.48
C ILE A 1041 -36.74 18.62 -12.99
N LYS A 1042 -36.42 18.09 -11.79
CA LYS A 1042 -35.05 18.14 -11.23
C LYS A 1042 -34.14 17.00 -11.73
N SER A 1043 -34.67 16.06 -12.50
CA SER A 1043 -33.98 14.86 -12.99
C SER A 1043 -33.95 14.82 -14.52
N ASP A 1044 -34.84 14.04 -15.14
CA ASP A 1044 -34.76 13.56 -16.52
C ASP A 1044 -35.99 13.93 -17.37
N ASP A 1045 -36.89 14.79 -16.86
CA ASP A 1045 -37.87 15.44 -17.72
C ASP A 1045 -37.21 16.59 -18.50
N ILE A 1046 -36.82 16.32 -19.74
CA ILE A 1046 -36.10 17.25 -20.61
C ILE A 1046 -36.90 18.54 -20.85
N LYS A 1047 -38.21 18.42 -21.11
CA LYS A 1047 -39.04 19.60 -21.42
C LYS A 1047 -39.40 20.33 -20.13
N GLY A 1048 -39.75 19.59 -19.08
CA GLY A 1048 -40.10 20.16 -17.78
C GLY A 1048 -38.95 20.94 -17.15
N ARG A 1049 -37.70 20.45 -17.24
CA ARG A 1049 -36.53 21.13 -16.66
C ARG A 1049 -36.19 22.44 -17.37
N ASP A 1050 -36.25 22.47 -18.70
CA ASP A 1050 -35.96 23.67 -19.48
C ASP A 1050 -37.04 24.73 -19.23
N PHE A 1051 -38.31 24.32 -19.24
CA PHE A 1051 -39.43 25.19 -18.91
C PHE A 1051 -39.35 25.71 -17.47
N ALA A 1052 -39.03 24.86 -16.50
CA ALA A 1052 -38.88 25.28 -15.11
C ALA A 1052 -37.75 26.32 -14.94
N TYR A 1053 -36.65 26.17 -15.68
CA TYR A 1053 -35.57 27.15 -15.67
C TYR A 1053 -36.00 28.50 -16.25
N GLU A 1054 -36.73 28.51 -17.36
CA GLU A 1054 -37.32 29.73 -17.93
C GLU A 1054 -38.30 30.40 -16.96
N VAL A 1055 -39.21 29.62 -16.38
CA VAL A 1055 -40.20 30.09 -15.39
C VAL A 1055 -39.52 30.71 -14.17
N MET A 1056 -38.42 30.13 -13.68
CA MET A 1056 -37.63 30.68 -12.57
C MET A 1056 -36.96 32.00 -12.93
N ILE A 1057 -36.47 32.16 -14.17
CA ILE A 1057 -35.88 33.42 -14.65
C ILE A 1057 -36.95 34.51 -14.78
N ASP A 1058 -38.11 34.14 -15.32
CA ASP A 1058 -39.26 35.04 -15.50
C ASP A 1058 -39.98 35.39 -14.19
N GLY A 1059 -39.69 34.66 -13.09
CA GLY A 1059 -40.37 34.82 -11.80
C GLY A 1059 -41.84 34.38 -11.82
N LYS A 1060 -42.22 33.45 -12.69
CA LYS A 1060 -43.58 32.88 -12.79
C LYS A 1060 -43.71 31.65 -11.89
N ASN A 1061 -44.95 31.28 -11.51
CA ASN A 1061 -45.21 30.17 -10.58
C ASN A 1061 -45.78 28.90 -11.23
N CYS A 1062 -45.93 28.85 -12.56
CA CYS A 1062 -46.54 27.72 -13.24
C CYS A 1062 -45.48 26.67 -13.61
N LEU A 1063 -45.54 25.48 -13.00
CA LEU A 1063 -44.68 24.34 -13.36
C LEU A 1063 -45.48 23.31 -14.15
N HIS A 1064 -44.90 22.83 -15.25
CA HIS A 1064 -45.45 21.74 -16.04
C HIS A 1064 -44.61 20.48 -15.85
N TYR A 1065 -45.26 19.35 -15.57
CA TYR A 1065 -44.60 18.05 -15.36
C TYR A 1065 -44.88 17.14 -16.55
N GLY A 1066 -43.83 16.71 -17.24
CA GLY A 1066 -43.87 15.73 -18.31
C GLY A 1066 -43.58 14.31 -17.83
N MET A 1067 -43.45 13.41 -18.81
CA MET A 1067 -43.04 12.02 -18.59
C MET A 1067 -41.51 11.92 -18.49
N PRO A 1068 -40.96 11.30 -17.43
CA PRO A 1068 -39.53 11.06 -17.30
C PRO A 1068 -38.94 10.30 -18.50
N GLU A 1069 -37.76 10.69 -18.94
CA GLU A 1069 -37.10 10.03 -20.07
C GLU A 1069 -36.67 8.60 -19.73
N SER A 1070 -36.29 8.33 -18.47
CA SER A 1070 -35.93 6.97 -18.04
C SER A 1070 -37.06 5.97 -18.21
N PHE A 1071 -38.31 6.43 -18.04
CA PHE A 1071 -39.49 5.59 -18.26
C PHE A 1071 -39.71 5.29 -19.75
N LYS A 1072 -39.46 6.27 -20.64
CA LYS A 1072 -39.51 6.02 -22.09
C LYS A 1072 -38.41 5.06 -22.54
N VAL A 1073 -37.21 5.22 -22.01
CA VAL A 1073 -36.09 4.31 -22.27
C VAL A 1073 -36.45 2.89 -21.82
N LEU A 1074 -37.04 2.72 -20.63
CA LEU A 1074 -37.52 1.42 -20.15
C LEU A 1074 -38.53 0.77 -21.12
N ILE A 1075 -39.52 1.52 -21.61
CA ILE A 1075 -40.48 1.00 -22.60
C ILE A 1075 -39.75 0.53 -23.86
N ARG A 1076 -38.78 1.31 -24.36
CA ARG A 1076 -37.99 0.93 -25.54
C ARG A 1076 -37.10 -0.29 -25.30
N GLU A 1077 -36.51 -0.43 -24.11
CA GLU A 1077 -35.72 -1.60 -23.74
C GLU A 1077 -36.58 -2.87 -23.67
N LEU A 1078 -37.80 -2.77 -23.12
CA LEU A 1078 -38.74 -3.89 -23.07
C LEU A 1078 -39.28 -4.24 -24.48
N GLN A 1079 -39.56 -3.24 -25.32
CA GLN A 1079 -39.91 -3.45 -26.74
C GLN A 1079 -38.78 -4.13 -27.52
N ALA A 1080 -37.51 -3.82 -27.22
CA ALA A 1080 -36.35 -4.49 -27.82
C ALA A 1080 -36.24 -5.97 -27.43
N LEU A 1081 -36.89 -6.39 -26.33
CA LEU A 1081 -37.05 -7.79 -25.93
C LEU A 1081 -38.30 -8.45 -26.54
N CYS A 1082 -38.93 -7.82 -27.54
CA CYS A 1082 -40.18 -8.23 -28.18
C CYS A 1082 -41.40 -8.23 -27.24
N LEU A 1083 -41.39 -7.40 -26.19
CA LEU A 1083 -42.56 -7.15 -25.35
C LEU A 1083 -43.26 -5.88 -25.84
N ASP A 1084 -44.43 -6.03 -26.49
CA ASP A 1084 -45.20 -4.89 -26.97
C ASP A 1084 -45.91 -4.18 -25.80
N LEU A 1085 -45.48 -2.95 -25.52
CA LEU A 1085 -45.99 -2.10 -24.44
C LEU A 1085 -46.51 -0.80 -25.03
N GLY A 1086 -47.78 -0.51 -24.78
CA GLY A 1086 -48.45 0.73 -25.14
C GLY A 1086 -49.02 1.45 -23.91
N LEU A 1087 -49.11 2.78 -23.99
CA LEU A 1087 -49.88 3.58 -23.03
C LEU A 1087 -51.30 3.71 -23.58
N PHE A 1088 -52.29 3.40 -22.75
CA PHE A 1088 -53.71 3.51 -23.10
C PHE A 1088 -54.34 4.62 -22.28
N GLU A 1089 -55.04 5.55 -22.94
CA GLU A 1089 -55.91 6.48 -22.23
C GLU A 1089 -57.17 5.74 -21.80
N LEU A 1090 -57.42 5.71 -20.50
CA LEU A 1090 -58.71 5.29 -19.98
C LEU A 1090 -59.67 6.47 -20.15
N HIS A 1091 -60.55 6.41 -21.15
CA HIS A 1091 -61.73 7.27 -21.17
C HIS A 1091 -62.66 6.85 -20.03
N VAL A 1092 -62.45 7.45 -18.86
CA VAL A 1092 -63.41 7.40 -17.76
C VAL A 1092 -64.51 8.38 -18.13
N GLY A 1093 -65.68 7.85 -18.48
CA GLY A 1093 -66.86 8.61 -18.92
C GLY A 1093 -67.49 9.47 -17.85
#